data_AF-A0A3B9CSP5-F1
#
_entry.id   AF-A0A3B9CSP5-F1
#
_cell.length_a   1.000
_cell.length_b   1.000
_cell.length_c   1.000
_cell.angle_alpha   90.00
_cell.angle_beta   90.00
_cell.angle_gamma   90.00
#
_symmetry.space_group_name_H-M   'P 1'
#
loop_
_entity.id
_entity.type
_entity.pdbx_description
1 polymer ?
#
loop_
_entity_poly.entity_id
_entity_poly.type
_entity_poly.pdbx_seq_one_letter_code
_entity_poly.pdbx_strand_id
1 'polypeptide(L)'
;MSAITRQFSVSALLLCAVSPAADIQVAGRLFVDLDAGHPSAGSEVWKNSADAGDFQRIGNPKTVQLQGVSAIMLNAGESNDAFRCHKGAPAGVTGKAPTRSVEVWVLNPEIAFEEPMVAMARRGGPPGTAYNFNYGTAPGHGAITHWGGADLGWGQVPEAGQWHHLVHTCDGTTNRVYCDGKQIAMEKLQPRDLNTHPDSHIVIGTGIRADDQPEFGSIRASLAIATVRVHDGVLTPHQILNNFLVDSARLGLKEDQGKLRFTAAPLRETFRPAEQRLLYSAEFEVRGLPLPKLSVTSPAGAKLTQLRPERYHIEWMLPSPLPRQINVSVTADNGTDQVTQNWSVQVEPIRFSKTLLAVDTNECCDIADVNRDGQLDVIAGRNWFAGPDFRPRPLRAIGEFGKDYSNNNGDHAWDVNGDGWTDVIAGSFKESEVFWFENPGREGLKFGRQWKTHLLLDTEEGENELTFFRDLNGDGTPEYVVNSWNPNRAMLGWQLVPKGDIISLDRLEIQPAGKNHNGHGMGFGDINGDGHEDIIYESGWYERPANDPFGQPWKRHADWHHAGSSCPILVRDLNKDGRNDMILGRGHDYGLYWMEQLEPAEDGKTQWKQHLIDDSFSQSHALHWVDVDADGQEELVTGKRVRAHSGGDPGASDVAEMFCYRWYPQRENFVRYTISSGQAGTGLQIRDGDMNGDGLADLVVSGKSGTFVLFNEGSTPTPAAQDSFFKNGDRVVMIGNGLIERDQKYGRLETRLTCAFPQFNLQFRNLGWVGDTVFGQSRAPGRTGSVFGTAEQGFQNLLRQVRDAKPSVLIVGYGFNESFAGPDGLAAFETGINRLLGELKHLTTRIVVLSPHLPPDNARGRADAIRQYAHVLQQSADRHGGKYISLLELSTSDDDLFSRFGTALTDSGYVELANTVATQLDAGPRKVTLKMSSAGAEATSADIHNYLWHETDAQVTPVEFQLSTDYGLCAGDSVSIQVTGLERGHYMLLSEGEFVCLLGSQDALKKGVSIRLLARNADLFAGSSLRKTINRKNRLYFHSWRPRNTAFITGERKSEQQPSHGDVPLFVPLVVEQERLIAGLRRPQRVNFAIVRVNEE
;
A
#
# COMPACT_ATOMS: atom_id res chain seq x y z
N MET A 1 -45.31 51.36 3.73
CA MET A 1 -44.43 51.40 2.54
C MET A 1 -44.26 49.94 2.10
N SER A 2 -45.13 49.45 1.21
CA SER A 2 -44.91 49.37 -0.26
C SER A 2 -43.90 48.25 -0.60
N ALA A 3 -44.26 47.02 -0.94
CA ALA A 3 -45.18 46.49 -1.98
C ALA A 3 -44.59 46.44 -3.41
N ILE A 4 -44.99 45.38 -4.14
CA ILE A 4 -44.90 45.11 -5.61
C ILE A 4 -43.57 44.49 -6.11
N THR A 5 -43.51 43.43 -6.95
CA THR A 5 -44.46 42.35 -7.35
C THR A 5 -43.74 41.13 -7.97
N ARG A 6 -44.38 39.96 -7.87
CA ARG A 6 -44.21 38.66 -8.59
C ARG A 6 -43.51 38.65 -9.98
N GLN A 7 -42.93 37.50 -10.31
CA GLN A 7 -43.38 36.74 -11.50
C GLN A 7 -43.37 35.21 -11.26
N PHE A 8 -44.45 34.55 -11.67
CA PHE A 8 -44.63 33.09 -11.72
C PHE A 8 -44.80 32.70 -13.19
N SER A 9 -44.15 31.62 -13.63
CA SER A 9 -44.54 30.75 -14.76
C SER A 9 -44.03 29.35 -14.41
N VAL A 10 -44.89 28.43 -13.96
CA VAL A 10 -45.85 27.62 -14.74
C VAL A 10 -45.14 26.57 -15.61
N SER A 11 -45.14 25.36 -15.05
CA SER A 11 -45.33 24.05 -15.70
C SER A 11 -44.57 23.71 -16.98
N ALA A 12 -43.59 22.82 -16.82
CA ALA A 12 -43.40 21.70 -17.73
C ALA A 12 -43.69 20.40 -16.98
N LEU A 13 -44.90 19.86 -17.11
CA LEU A 13 -45.06 18.41 -16.99
C LEU A 13 -44.33 17.81 -18.19
N LEU A 14 -43.15 17.23 -17.97
CA LEU A 14 -42.85 16.03 -18.73
C LEU A 14 -43.67 14.93 -18.07
N LEU A 15 -44.79 14.55 -18.70
CA LEU A 15 -45.14 13.15 -18.68
C LEU A 15 -43.89 12.42 -19.16
N CYS A 16 -43.36 11.51 -18.35
CA CYS A 16 -42.62 10.41 -18.93
C CYS A 16 -43.60 9.77 -19.91
N ALA A 17 -43.34 9.95 -21.21
CA ALA A 17 -43.83 8.98 -22.17
C ALA A 17 -43.21 7.66 -21.70
N VAL A 18 -44.04 6.82 -21.08
CA VAL A 18 -43.72 5.42 -20.91
C VAL A 18 -43.58 4.92 -22.34
N SER A 19 -42.34 4.86 -22.82
CA SER A 19 -42.01 4.04 -23.98
C SER A 19 -42.67 2.69 -23.72
N PRO A 20 -43.49 2.15 -24.64
CA PRO A 20 -44.13 0.88 -24.41
C PRO A 20 -43.06 -0.11 -23.98
N ALA A 21 -43.32 -0.84 -22.89
CA ALA A 21 -42.41 -1.87 -22.42
C ALA A 21 -42.06 -2.74 -23.63
N ALA A 22 -40.76 -2.87 -23.94
CA ALA A 22 -40.36 -3.49 -25.18
C ALA A 22 -40.91 -4.93 -25.22
N ASP A 23 -41.62 -5.27 -26.29
CA ASP A 23 -42.13 -6.63 -26.43
C ASP A 23 -41.00 -7.60 -26.80
N ILE A 24 -41.19 -8.88 -26.46
CA ILE A 24 -40.33 -9.97 -26.93
C ILE A 24 -40.30 -9.97 -28.46
N GLN A 25 -39.11 -9.93 -29.02
CA GLN A 25 -38.86 -9.94 -30.46
C GLN A 25 -38.78 -11.37 -30.97
N VAL A 26 -39.49 -11.65 -32.06
CA VAL A 26 -39.52 -12.97 -32.72
C VAL A 26 -38.78 -12.88 -34.05
N ALA A 27 -37.98 -13.89 -34.38
CA ALA A 27 -37.40 -14.07 -35.71
C ALA A 27 -38.17 -15.17 -36.45
N GLY A 28 -38.78 -14.83 -37.59
CA GLY A 28 -39.62 -15.79 -38.32
C GLY A 28 -40.90 -16.12 -37.54
N ARG A 29 -41.21 -17.42 -37.43
CA ARG A 29 -42.36 -17.97 -36.71
C ARG A 29 -41.94 -18.54 -35.35
N LEU A 30 -42.74 -18.25 -34.32
CA LEU A 30 -42.59 -18.81 -32.99
C LEU A 30 -43.36 -20.14 -32.90
N PHE A 31 -42.66 -21.21 -32.54
CA PHE A 31 -43.22 -22.57 -32.42
C PHE A 31 -43.39 -23.03 -30.98
N VAL A 32 -42.47 -22.63 -30.09
CA VAL A 32 -42.57 -22.90 -28.66
C VAL A 32 -42.49 -21.55 -27.95
N ASP A 33 -43.38 -21.34 -26.99
CA ASP A 33 -43.34 -20.26 -26.00
C ASP A 33 -43.93 -20.83 -24.70
N LEU A 34 -43.05 -21.37 -23.86
CA LEU A 34 -43.36 -21.95 -22.57
C LEU A 34 -42.89 -21.00 -21.47
N ASP A 35 -43.80 -20.60 -20.59
CA ASP A 35 -43.52 -19.81 -19.40
C ASP A 35 -43.88 -20.64 -18.16
N ALA A 36 -42.95 -20.76 -17.21
CA ALA A 36 -43.17 -21.47 -15.96
C ALA A 36 -44.06 -20.69 -14.98
N GLY A 37 -44.24 -19.38 -15.21
CA GLY A 37 -45.29 -18.58 -14.56
C GLY A 37 -46.70 -18.92 -15.04
N HIS A 38 -46.87 -19.65 -16.15
CA HIS A 38 -48.19 -20.04 -16.63
C HIS A 38 -48.79 -21.17 -15.76
N PRO A 39 -50.06 -21.08 -15.30
CA PRO A 39 -50.65 -22.03 -14.33
C PRO A 39 -50.65 -23.52 -14.72
N SER A 40 -50.42 -23.85 -15.99
CA SER A 40 -50.34 -25.23 -16.47
C SER A 40 -48.97 -25.88 -16.30
N ALA A 41 -47.91 -25.13 -16.02
CA ALA A 41 -46.52 -25.61 -16.12
C ALA A 41 -46.19 -26.79 -15.18
N GLY A 42 -46.83 -26.86 -14.01
CA GLY A 42 -46.74 -28.01 -13.09
C GLY A 42 -47.79 -29.10 -13.29
N SER A 43 -48.70 -28.94 -14.24
CA SER A 43 -49.84 -29.85 -14.45
C SER A 43 -49.45 -31.08 -15.30
N GLU A 44 -50.44 -31.89 -15.69
CA GLU A 44 -50.20 -33.02 -16.61
C GLU A 44 -49.81 -32.56 -18.03
N VAL A 45 -50.23 -31.35 -18.42
CA VAL A 45 -49.95 -30.76 -19.75
C VAL A 45 -49.50 -29.31 -19.57
N TRP A 46 -48.26 -29.00 -19.91
CA TRP A 46 -47.77 -27.62 -19.99
C TRP A 46 -48.26 -27.01 -21.31
N LYS A 47 -49.17 -26.04 -21.21
CA LYS A 47 -49.67 -25.31 -22.37
C LYS A 47 -48.58 -24.48 -23.02
N ASN A 48 -48.53 -24.56 -24.34
CA ASN A 48 -47.65 -23.76 -25.18
C ASN A 48 -48.42 -22.54 -25.72
N SER A 49 -47.85 -21.35 -25.59
CA SER A 49 -48.47 -20.12 -26.12
C SER A 49 -48.25 -19.96 -27.64
N ALA A 50 -47.56 -20.91 -28.28
CA ALA A 50 -47.18 -20.89 -29.69
C ALA A 50 -47.57 -22.18 -30.47
N ASP A 51 -47.14 -22.28 -31.73
CA ASP A 51 -47.78 -23.13 -32.74
C ASP A 51 -47.48 -24.65 -32.70
N ALA A 52 -46.43 -25.09 -31.99
CA ALA A 52 -46.05 -26.51 -31.93
C ALA A 52 -47.08 -27.38 -31.17
N GLY A 53 -47.96 -26.77 -30.38
CA GLY A 53 -48.91 -27.49 -29.51
C GLY A 53 -48.35 -27.76 -28.12
N ASP A 54 -49.21 -28.29 -27.25
CA ASP A 54 -48.94 -28.45 -25.82
C ASP A 54 -47.97 -29.60 -25.51
N PHE A 55 -47.38 -29.55 -24.32
CA PHE A 55 -46.35 -30.47 -23.85
C PHE A 55 -46.86 -31.39 -22.73
N GLN A 56 -46.91 -32.69 -23.00
CA GLN A 56 -47.24 -33.73 -22.02
C GLN A 56 -46.11 -33.89 -21.00
N ARG A 57 -46.45 -33.91 -19.71
CA ARG A 57 -45.51 -34.21 -18.63
C ARG A 57 -45.09 -35.68 -18.62
N ILE A 58 -43.79 -35.92 -18.45
CA ILE A 58 -43.18 -37.23 -18.20
C ILE A 58 -42.47 -37.16 -16.85
N GLY A 59 -42.63 -38.19 -16.02
CA GLY A 59 -42.15 -38.17 -14.63
C GLY A 59 -42.96 -37.23 -13.73
N ASN A 60 -42.28 -36.56 -12.81
CA ASN A 60 -42.82 -35.72 -11.76
C ASN A 60 -42.07 -34.37 -11.58
N PRO A 61 -41.74 -33.63 -12.67
CA PRO A 61 -41.10 -32.31 -12.58
C PRO A 61 -41.87 -31.36 -11.68
N LYS A 62 -41.16 -30.46 -11.00
CA LYS A 62 -41.71 -29.63 -9.92
C LYS A 62 -41.72 -28.16 -10.28
N THR A 63 -42.89 -27.52 -10.17
CA THR A 63 -42.96 -26.06 -10.09
C THR A 63 -42.37 -25.61 -8.75
N VAL A 64 -41.44 -24.67 -8.82
CA VAL A 64 -40.69 -24.12 -7.69
C VAL A 64 -40.61 -22.59 -7.83
N GLN A 65 -40.32 -21.92 -6.72
CA GLN A 65 -39.84 -20.53 -6.72
C GLN A 65 -38.36 -20.56 -6.36
N LEU A 66 -37.49 -20.08 -7.25
CA LEU A 66 -36.05 -20.04 -7.05
C LEU A 66 -35.52 -18.63 -7.31
N GLN A 67 -34.92 -18.01 -6.30
CA GLN A 67 -34.43 -16.62 -6.37
C GLN A 67 -35.53 -15.64 -6.84
N GLY A 68 -36.78 -15.84 -6.40
CA GLY A 68 -37.95 -15.04 -6.80
C GLY A 68 -38.58 -15.40 -8.15
N VAL A 69 -37.97 -16.31 -8.91
CA VAL A 69 -38.44 -16.72 -10.24
C VAL A 69 -39.29 -17.98 -10.18
N SER A 70 -40.43 -17.96 -10.87
CA SER A 70 -41.27 -19.15 -11.08
C SER A 70 -40.60 -20.06 -12.10
N ALA A 71 -40.33 -21.32 -11.74
CA ALA A 71 -39.56 -22.24 -12.56
C ALA A 71 -40.08 -23.69 -12.49
N ILE A 72 -39.74 -24.48 -13.50
CA ILE A 72 -39.89 -25.94 -13.51
C ILE A 72 -38.54 -26.58 -13.26
N MET A 73 -38.37 -27.17 -12.08
CA MET A 73 -37.22 -28.00 -11.72
C MET A 73 -37.40 -29.41 -12.30
N LEU A 74 -36.39 -29.86 -13.02
CA LEU A 74 -36.28 -31.19 -13.64
C LEU A 74 -35.29 -32.05 -12.85
N ASN A 75 -35.61 -33.32 -12.62
CA ASN A 75 -34.68 -34.33 -12.10
C ASN A 75 -33.99 -33.93 -10.77
N ALA A 76 -34.76 -33.40 -9.81
CA ALA A 76 -34.29 -32.99 -8.47
C ALA A 76 -33.94 -34.18 -7.53
N GLY A 77 -33.37 -35.25 -8.09
CA GLY A 77 -33.12 -36.54 -7.47
C GLY A 77 -33.02 -37.64 -8.53
N GLU A 78 -33.31 -38.90 -8.16
CA GLU A 78 -33.28 -40.03 -9.10
C GLU A 78 -34.51 -40.12 -10.05
N SER A 79 -35.32 -39.07 -10.16
CA SER A 79 -36.46 -39.04 -11.09
C SER A 79 -36.01 -38.99 -12.56
N ASN A 80 -36.97 -39.28 -13.44
CA ASN A 80 -36.83 -39.21 -14.90
C ASN A 80 -37.91 -38.28 -15.44
N ASP A 81 -37.65 -36.99 -15.28
CA ASP A 81 -38.55 -35.88 -15.52
C ASP A 81 -38.24 -35.21 -16.85
N ALA A 82 -39.28 -35.02 -17.66
CA ALA A 82 -39.20 -34.31 -18.93
C ALA A 82 -40.57 -33.78 -19.34
N PHE A 83 -40.61 -32.96 -20.39
CA PHE A 83 -41.85 -32.62 -21.11
C PHE A 83 -41.70 -32.96 -22.58
N ARG A 84 -42.73 -33.56 -23.19
CA ARG A 84 -42.75 -33.94 -24.61
C ARG A 84 -43.91 -33.26 -25.31
N CYS A 85 -43.63 -32.47 -26.35
CA CYS A 85 -44.66 -31.88 -27.22
C CYS A 85 -45.53 -32.99 -27.84
N HIS A 86 -46.83 -32.73 -28.03
CA HIS A 86 -47.72 -33.67 -28.74
C HIS A 86 -47.48 -33.75 -30.26
N LYS A 87 -46.62 -32.90 -30.83
CA LYS A 87 -46.26 -32.90 -32.25
C LYS A 87 -44.75 -33.07 -32.45
N GLY A 88 -44.39 -33.57 -33.63
CA GLY A 88 -43.02 -33.52 -34.15
C GLY A 88 -42.53 -32.08 -34.31
N ALA A 89 -41.20 -31.90 -34.23
CA ALA A 89 -40.52 -30.65 -34.49
C ALA A 89 -40.78 -30.20 -35.94
N PRO A 90 -41.20 -28.94 -36.16
CA PRO A 90 -41.66 -28.51 -37.46
C PRO A 90 -40.54 -28.42 -38.50
N ALA A 91 -40.91 -28.54 -39.78
CA ALA A 91 -39.98 -28.52 -40.91
C ALA A 91 -39.14 -27.22 -41.04
N GLY A 92 -39.53 -26.12 -40.38
CA GLY A 92 -38.75 -24.88 -40.36
C GLY A 92 -37.48 -24.97 -39.52
N VAL A 93 -37.48 -25.79 -38.46
CA VAL A 93 -36.34 -25.96 -37.54
C VAL A 93 -35.64 -27.31 -37.67
N THR A 94 -36.04 -28.13 -38.64
CA THR A 94 -35.50 -29.48 -38.91
C THR A 94 -35.11 -29.63 -40.39
N GLY A 95 -34.58 -30.79 -40.80
CA GLY A 95 -34.09 -31.02 -42.15
C GLY A 95 -32.73 -30.40 -42.43
N LYS A 96 -32.45 -30.13 -43.70
CA LYS A 96 -31.13 -29.70 -44.21
C LYS A 96 -30.89 -28.21 -44.02
N ALA A 97 -29.79 -27.85 -43.35
CA ALA A 97 -29.36 -26.47 -43.09
C ALA A 97 -30.50 -25.56 -42.56
N PRO A 98 -31.15 -25.93 -41.45
CA PRO A 98 -32.30 -25.18 -40.92
C PRO A 98 -31.86 -23.81 -40.37
N THR A 99 -32.73 -22.82 -40.53
CA THR A 99 -32.67 -21.59 -39.75
C THR A 99 -33.44 -21.77 -38.45
N ARG A 100 -32.86 -21.36 -37.33
CA ARG A 100 -33.54 -21.44 -36.03
C ARG A 100 -32.91 -20.53 -34.99
N SER A 101 -33.70 -20.21 -33.97
CA SER A 101 -33.19 -19.72 -32.69
C SER A 101 -33.92 -20.41 -31.54
N VAL A 102 -33.20 -20.76 -30.48
CA VAL A 102 -33.76 -21.37 -29.27
C VAL A 102 -33.29 -20.56 -28.08
N GLU A 103 -34.24 -20.00 -27.32
CA GLU A 103 -33.98 -19.19 -26.12
C GLU A 103 -34.45 -19.96 -24.89
N VAL A 104 -33.64 -19.99 -23.83
CA VAL A 104 -33.98 -20.62 -22.55
C VAL A 104 -33.55 -19.72 -21.39
N TRP A 105 -34.46 -19.44 -20.46
CA TRP A 105 -34.12 -18.95 -19.13
C TRP A 105 -33.95 -20.12 -18.19
N VAL A 106 -32.74 -20.29 -17.65
CA VAL A 106 -32.33 -21.46 -16.88
C VAL A 106 -31.49 -21.09 -15.67
N LEU A 107 -31.64 -21.86 -14.59
CA LEU A 107 -30.71 -21.92 -13.47
C LEU A 107 -30.30 -23.37 -13.28
N ASN A 108 -29.01 -23.66 -13.38
CA ASN A 108 -28.45 -24.99 -13.13
C ASN A 108 -27.62 -24.97 -11.84
N PRO A 109 -28.02 -25.68 -10.76
CA PRO A 109 -27.25 -25.71 -9.51
C PRO A 109 -25.87 -26.37 -9.65
N GLU A 110 -25.74 -27.43 -10.48
CA GLU A 110 -24.51 -28.18 -10.69
C GLU A 110 -24.44 -28.65 -12.14
N ILE A 111 -23.45 -28.17 -12.90
CA ILE A 111 -23.41 -28.35 -14.36
C ILE A 111 -22.68 -29.65 -14.72
N ALA A 112 -23.42 -30.65 -15.20
CA ALA A 112 -22.85 -31.93 -15.65
C ALA A 112 -22.24 -31.84 -17.06
N PHE A 113 -21.78 -32.96 -17.61
CA PHE A 113 -21.03 -32.99 -18.87
C PHE A 113 -21.89 -32.65 -20.11
N GLU A 114 -23.08 -33.26 -20.24
CA GLU A 114 -24.08 -32.95 -21.27
C GLU A 114 -25.50 -32.98 -20.66
N GLU A 115 -26.15 -31.82 -20.51
CA GLU A 115 -27.51 -31.68 -19.95
C GLU A 115 -28.46 -31.01 -20.96
N PRO A 116 -29.30 -31.77 -21.67
CA PRO A 116 -30.21 -31.22 -22.68
C PRO A 116 -31.36 -30.39 -22.08
N MET A 117 -31.33 -29.08 -22.28
CA MET A 117 -32.46 -28.19 -21.97
C MET A 117 -33.60 -28.41 -22.97
N VAL A 118 -33.29 -28.41 -24.28
CA VAL A 118 -34.25 -28.56 -25.37
C VAL A 118 -33.70 -29.49 -26.43
N ALA A 119 -34.39 -30.59 -26.72
CA ALA A 119 -34.09 -31.51 -27.80
C ALA A 119 -35.17 -31.46 -28.89
N MET A 120 -34.77 -31.49 -30.16
CA MET A 120 -35.69 -31.39 -31.31
C MET A 120 -35.45 -32.41 -32.42
N ALA A 121 -34.39 -33.22 -32.34
CA ALA A 121 -34.13 -34.27 -33.32
C ALA A 121 -33.44 -35.47 -32.67
N ARG A 122 -33.93 -36.68 -33.00
CA ARG A 122 -33.46 -37.94 -32.41
C ARG A 122 -32.01 -38.29 -32.74
N ARG A 123 -31.37 -39.01 -31.81
CA ARG A 123 -30.06 -39.67 -32.03
C ARG A 123 -30.20 -40.86 -33.00
N GLY A 124 -29.09 -41.39 -33.52
CA GLY A 124 -29.08 -42.57 -34.41
C GLY A 124 -28.38 -42.38 -35.76
N GLY A 125 -27.87 -41.19 -36.05
CA GLY A 125 -26.98 -40.92 -37.20
C GLY A 125 -27.69 -40.66 -38.54
N PRO A 126 -26.93 -40.29 -39.60
CA PRO A 126 -25.50 -39.91 -39.62
C PRO A 126 -25.20 -38.64 -38.79
N PRO A 127 -23.93 -38.18 -38.69
CA PRO A 127 -23.61 -36.89 -38.08
C PRO A 127 -24.43 -35.72 -38.65
N GLY A 128 -24.71 -34.71 -37.81
CA GLY A 128 -25.53 -33.56 -38.19
C GLY A 128 -27.04 -33.79 -38.09
N THR A 129 -27.49 -34.94 -37.58
CA THR A 129 -28.91 -35.33 -37.59
C THR A 129 -29.63 -35.25 -36.25
N ALA A 130 -28.91 -35.22 -35.12
CA ALA A 130 -29.51 -35.01 -33.80
C ALA A 130 -29.64 -33.51 -33.50
N TYR A 131 -30.38 -33.14 -32.46
CA TYR A 131 -30.34 -31.78 -31.90
C TYR A 131 -30.66 -31.79 -30.41
N ASN A 132 -29.67 -31.44 -29.59
CA ASN A 132 -29.82 -31.01 -28.20
C ASN A 132 -29.22 -29.60 -28.06
N PHE A 133 -29.97 -28.66 -27.45
CA PHE A 133 -29.43 -27.45 -26.84
C PHE A 133 -29.19 -27.73 -25.36
N ASN A 134 -27.93 -27.66 -24.94
CA ASN A 134 -27.41 -28.16 -23.69
C ASN A 134 -26.94 -27.03 -22.76
N TYR A 135 -26.98 -27.28 -21.46
CA TYR A 135 -26.21 -26.52 -20.48
C TYR A 135 -25.24 -27.46 -19.78
N GLY A 136 -24.15 -27.82 -20.45
CA GLY A 136 -23.14 -28.78 -19.97
C GLY A 136 -21.69 -28.31 -20.14
N THR A 137 -20.77 -28.96 -19.44
CA THR A 137 -19.33 -28.62 -19.41
C THR A 137 -18.50 -29.18 -20.56
N ALA A 138 -19.04 -30.05 -21.41
CA ALA A 138 -18.28 -30.68 -22.50
C ALA A 138 -17.66 -29.65 -23.48
N PRO A 139 -16.32 -29.59 -23.66
CA PRO A 139 -15.66 -28.52 -24.42
C PRO A 139 -16.08 -28.39 -25.90
N GLY A 140 -16.54 -29.48 -26.52
CA GLY A 140 -16.95 -29.49 -27.93
C GLY A 140 -18.45 -29.59 -28.19
N HIS A 141 -19.28 -29.92 -27.20
CA HIS A 141 -20.73 -30.16 -27.39
C HIS A 141 -21.62 -29.76 -26.20
N GLY A 142 -21.03 -29.14 -25.16
CA GLY A 142 -21.71 -28.73 -23.94
C GLY A 142 -22.72 -27.61 -24.12
N ALA A 143 -22.71 -26.93 -25.27
CA ALA A 143 -23.76 -26.00 -25.69
C ALA A 143 -24.71 -26.64 -26.71
N ILE A 144 -24.20 -27.31 -27.75
CA ILE A 144 -25.02 -27.91 -28.81
C ILE A 144 -24.48 -29.30 -29.19
N THR A 145 -25.37 -30.29 -29.27
CA THR A 145 -25.07 -31.61 -29.84
C THR A 145 -25.91 -31.89 -31.08
N HIS A 146 -25.23 -32.08 -32.21
CA HIS A 146 -25.76 -32.52 -33.51
C HIS A 146 -25.28 -33.93 -33.92
N TRP A 147 -24.54 -34.63 -33.05
CA TRP A 147 -23.98 -35.98 -33.27
C TRP A 147 -22.73 -35.98 -34.19
N GLY A 148 -21.87 -34.96 -34.09
CA GLY A 148 -20.56 -34.96 -34.75
C GLY A 148 -20.02 -33.57 -35.12
N GLY A 149 -19.60 -33.38 -36.38
CA GLY A 149 -18.82 -32.21 -36.84
C GLY A 149 -19.55 -30.85 -36.89
N ALA A 150 -20.69 -30.71 -36.22
CA ALA A 150 -21.44 -29.48 -36.05
C ALA A 150 -21.81 -29.24 -34.58
N ASP A 151 -21.11 -29.92 -33.66
CA ASP A 151 -21.30 -29.77 -32.23
C ASP A 151 -20.57 -28.50 -31.74
N LEU A 152 -21.15 -27.78 -30.77
CA LEU A 152 -20.59 -26.54 -30.23
C LEU A 152 -20.48 -26.59 -28.70
N GLY A 153 -19.31 -26.24 -28.17
CA GLY A 153 -19.12 -25.97 -26.74
C GLY A 153 -19.38 -24.49 -26.40
N TRP A 154 -19.52 -24.20 -25.10
CA TRP A 154 -19.71 -22.82 -24.63
C TRP A 154 -18.46 -21.94 -24.75
N GLY A 155 -17.25 -22.52 -24.85
CA GLY A 155 -15.99 -21.81 -24.74
C GLY A 155 -15.70 -21.43 -23.28
N GLN A 156 -16.49 -20.50 -22.74
CA GLN A 156 -16.63 -20.27 -21.29
C GLN A 156 -18.04 -20.74 -20.88
N VAL A 157 -18.12 -21.76 -20.02
CA VAL A 157 -19.39 -22.29 -19.52
C VAL A 157 -20.08 -21.21 -18.65
N PRO A 158 -21.39 -20.94 -18.83
CA PRO A 158 -22.15 -20.06 -17.93
C PRO A 158 -22.12 -20.55 -16.47
N GLU A 159 -22.30 -19.66 -15.51
CA GLU A 159 -22.03 -19.93 -14.09
C GLU A 159 -23.15 -20.75 -13.43
N ALA A 160 -22.76 -21.72 -12.60
CA ALA A 160 -23.70 -22.51 -11.82
C ALA A 160 -24.41 -21.65 -10.74
N GLY A 161 -25.64 -22.02 -10.38
CA GLY A 161 -26.41 -21.38 -9.30
C GLY A 161 -27.03 -20.02 -9.62
N GLN A 162 -26.84 -19.48 -10.84
CA GLN A 162 -27.41 -18.20 -11.28
C GLN A 162 -28.45 -18.39 -12.40
N TRP A 163 -29.35 -17.41 -12.56
CA TRP A 163 -30.29 -17.33 -13.68
C TRP A 163 -29.62 -16.73 -14.92
N HIS A 164 -29.52 -17.52 -15.99
CA HIS A 164 -28.99 -17.09 -17.28
C HIS A 164 -30.04 -17.15 -18.40
N HIS A 165 -29.94 -16.20 -19.34
CA HIS A 165 -30.63 -16.25 -20.63
C HIS A 165 -29.69 -16.86 -21.68
N LEU A 166 -29.86 -18.15 -21.94
CA LEU A 166 -29.05 -18.91 -22.88
C LEU A 166 -29.76 -18.99 -24.23
N VAL A 167 -29.07 -18.61 -25.31
CA VAL A 167 -29.66 -18.60 -26.66
C VAL A 167 -28.75 -19.28 -27.68
N HIS A 168 -29.29 -20.23 -28.43
CA HIS A 168 -28.71 -20.76 -29.67
C HIS A 168 -29.29 -20.04 -30.88
N THR A 169 -28.45 -19.68 -31.86
CA THR A 169 -28.93 -19.33 -33.21
C THR A 169 -28.16 -20.09 -34.29
N CYS A 170 -28.86 -20.45 -35.36
CA CYS A 170 -28.29 -21.09 -36.55
C CYS A 170 -28.90 -20.48 -37.81
N ASP A 171 -28.05 -20.01 -38.73
CA ASP A 171 -28.46 -19.46 -40.03
C ASP A 171 -28.31 -20.45 -41.20
N GLY A 172 -28.12 -21.74 -40.88
CA GLY A 172 -27.80 -22.81 -41.83
C GLY A 172 -26.32 -22.87 -42.24
N THR A 173 -25.51 -21.86 -41.90
CA THR A 173 -24.06 -21.78 -42.21
C THR A 173 -23.17 -21.52 -40.98
N THR A 174 -23.74 -21.07 -39.87
CA THR A 174 -23.03 -20.72 -38.64
C THR A 174 -23.90 -21.07 -37.42
N ASN A 175 -23.40 -21.88 -36.50
CA ASN A 175 -23.98 -22.01 -35.15
C ASN A 175 -23.39 -20.92 -34.25
N ARG A 176 -24.21 -20.30 -33.40
CA ARG A 176 -23.80 -19.30 -32.42
C ARG A 176 -24.50 -19.55 -31.10
N VAL A 177 -23.83 -19.28 -29.99
CA VAL A 177 -24.44 -19.31 -28.65
C VAL A 177 -24.17 -18.02 -27.89
N TYR A 178 -25.17 -17.61 -27.12
CA TYR A 178 -25.21 -16.38 -26.34
C TYR A 178 -25.56 -16.71 -24.89
N CYS A 179 -24.98 -15.95 -23.97
CA CYS A 179 -25.36 -15.91 -22.56
C CYS A 179 -25.66 -14.45 -22.22
N ASP A 180 -26.81 -14.18 -21.61
CA ASP A 180 -27.19 -12.86 -21.07
C ASP A 180 -27.08 -11.72 -22.10
N GLY A 181 -27.51 -12.01 -23.33
CA GLY A 181 -27.46 -11.06 -24.46
C GLY A 181 -26.11 -10.95 -25.17
N LYS A 182 -25.03 -11.54 -24.64
CA LYS A 182 -23.67 -11.51 -25.21
C LYS A 182 -23.36 -12.81 -25.95
N GLN A 183 -22.80 -12.73 -27.15
CA GLN A 183 -22.30 -13.91 -27.86
C GLN A 183 -21.05 -14.46 -27.16
N ILE A 184 -21.03 -15.75 -26.85
CA ILE A 184 -19.92 -16.41 -26.14
C ILE A 184 -19.09 -17.28 -27.09
N ALA A 185 -19.75 -18.07 -27.95
CA ALA A 185 -19.06 -18.94 -28.93
C ALA A 185 -19.80 -19.00 -30.28
N MET A 186 -19.07 -19.37 -31.32
CA MET A 186 -19.61 -19.65 -32.66
C MET A 186 -18.71 -20.60 -33.45
N GLU A 187 -19.30 -21.33 -34.40
CA GLU A 187 -18.61 -22.16 -35.38
C GLU A 187 -19.21 -21.95 -36.78
N LYS A 188 -18.42 -22.21 -37.83
CA LYS A 188 -18.89 -22.18 -39.22
C LYS A 188 -19.08 -23.59 -39.75
N LEU A 189 -20.24 -23.81 -40.35
CA LEU A 189 -20.71 -25.09 -40.87
C LEU A 189 -20.39 -25.23 -42.37
N GLN A 190 -19.99 -26.43 -42.78
CA GLN A 190 -19.87 -26.82 -44.17
C GLN A 190 -21.26 -27.13 -44.78
N PRO A 191 -21.42 -27.12 -46.12
CA PRO A 191 -22.72 -27.27 -46.81
C PRO A 191 -23.49 -28.61 -46.64
N ARG A 192 -23.09 -29.47 -45.69
CA ARG A 192 -23.71 -30.75 -45.34
C ARG A 192 -23.77 -31.04 -43.84
N ASP A 193 -23.29 -30.14 -43.00
CA ASP A 193 -23.03 -30.45 -41.58
C ASP A 193 -24.30 -30.54 -40.73
N LEU A 194 -25.42 -29.97 -41.20
CA LEU A 194 -26.73 -30.09 -40.57
C LEU A 194 -27.77 -30.68 -41.52
N ASN A 195 -28.37 -31.80 -41.10
CA ASN A 195 -29.55 -32.43 -41.68
C ASN A 195 -30.41 -33.08 -40.59
N THR A 196 -30.83 -32.27 -39.61
CA THR A 196 -31.57 -32.71 -38.42
C THR A 196 -32.81 -33.54 -38.76
N HIS A 197 -33.04 -34.67 -38.07
CA HIS A 197 -34.16 -35.57 -38.36
C HIS A 197 -35.51 -34.80 -38.31
N PRO A 198 -36.34 -34.88 -39.38
CA PRO A 198 -37.68 -34.33 -39.34
C PRO A 198 -38.58 -35.15 -38.41
N ASP A 199 -39.73 -34.59 -38.05
CA ASP A 199 -40.86 -35.22 -37.35
C ASP A 199 -40.55 -35.85 -35.97
N SER A 200 -39.33 -35.72 -35.45
CA SER A 200 -38.97 -36.13 -34.07
C SER A 200 -39.65 -35.21 -33.06
N HIS A 201 -40.13 -35.70 -31.92
CA HIS A 201 -40.87 -34.85 -30.97
C HIS A 201 -39.94 -33.85 -30.26
N ILE A 202 -40.45 -32.64 -29.96
CA ILE A 202 -39.70 -31.69 -29.12
C ILE A 202 -39.77 -32.17 -27.66
N VAL A 203 -38.62 -32.26 -27.00
CA VAL A 203 -38.48 -32.70 -25.61
C VAL A 203 -37.73 -31.64 -24.80
N ILE A 204 -38.21 -31.34 -23.59
CA ILE A 204 -37.58 -30.43 -22.63
C ILE A 204 -37.00 -31.25 -21.47
N GLY A 205 -35.75 -30.98 -21.10
CA GLY A 205 -35.07 -31.57 -19.93
C GLY A 205 -34.33 -32.89 -20.16
N THR A 206 -34.39 -33.47 -21.36
CA THR A 206 -33.65 -34.69 -21.70
C THR A 206 -33.54 -34.88 -23.21
N GLY A 207 -32.54 -35.64 -23.68
CA GLY A 207 -32.33 -35.89 -25.11
C GLY A 207 -33.27 -36.97 -25.70
N ILE A 208 -33.16 -37.23 -27.02
CA ILE A 208 -34.07 -38.13 -27.75
C ILE A 208 -33.33 -39.34 -28.34
N ARG A 209 -33.81 -40.55 -28.05
CA ARG A 209 -33.31 -41.83 -28.56
C ARG A 209 -33.68 -42.10 -30.02
N ALA A 210 -33.03 -43.09 -30.64
CA ALA A 210 -33.27 -43.48 -32.02
C ALA A 210 -34.71 -43.96 -32.33
N ASP A 211 -35.46 -44.41 -31.32
CA ASP A 211 -36.88 -44.78 -31.39
C ASP A 211 -37.84 -43.60 -31.11
N ASP A 212 -37.33 -42.37 -31.14
CA ASP A 212 -38.08 -41.13 -30.85
C ASP A 212 -38.76 -41.17 -29.46
N GLN A 213 -38.07 -41.76 -28.48
CA GLN A 213 -38.44 -41.71 -27.06
C GLN A 213 -37.42 -40.88 -26.28
N PRO A 214 -37.80 -40.27 -25.14
CA PRO A 214 -36.86 -39.60 -24.25
C PRO A 214 -35.75 -40.55 -23.77
N GLU A 215 -34.51 -40.06 -23.76
CA GLU A 215 -33.35 -40.74 -23.19
C GLU A 215 -33.12 -40.26 -21.76
N PHE A 216 -33.09 -41.17 -20.79
CA PHE A 216 -32.88 -40.85 -19.38
C PHE A 216 -31.61 -41.49 -18.79
N GLY A 217 -30.85 -42.26 -19.57
CA GLY A 217 -29.65 -42.96 -19.12
C GLY A 217 -28.47 -42.04 -18.84
N SER A 218 -27.93 -41.39 -19.88
CA SER A 218 -26.65 -40.65 -19.80
C SER A 218 -26.74 -39.16 -20.13
N ILE A 219 -27.92 -38.64 -20.46
CA ILE A 219 -28.13 -37.28 -21.02
C ILE A 219 -29.49 -36.70 -20.58
N ARG A 220 -29.63 -36.49 -19.27
CA ARG A 220 -30.78 -35.86 -18.60
C ARG A 220 -30.34 -34.60 -17.87
N ALA A 221 -31.22 -33.61 -17.74
CA ALA A 221 -30.91 -32.31 -17.18
C ALA A 221 -31.47 -32.13 -15.76
N SER A 222 -30.62 -31.74 -14.81
CA SER A 222 -30.89 -31.55 -13.36
C SER A 222 -31.01 -30.06 -13.00
N LEU A 223 -31.81 -29.32 -13.77
CA LEU A 223 -31.86 -27.86 -13.77
C LEU A 223 -33.28 -27.30 -13.72
N ALA A 224 -33.39 -26.01 -13.41
CA ALA A 224 -34.64 -25.26 -13.35
C ALA A 224 -34.82 -24.37 -14.58
N ILE A 225 -35.96 -24.51 -15.29
CA ILE A 225 -36.30 -23.74 -16.48
C ILE A 225 -37.46 -22.79 -16.16
N ALA A 226 -37.27 -21.49 -16.43
CA ALA A 226 -38.32 -20.47 -16.28
C ALA A 226 -39.03 -20.16 -17.60
N THR A 227 -38.33 -20.20 -18.74
CA THR A 227 -38.92 -19.89 -20.05
C THR A 227 -38.19 -20.64 -21.16
N VAL A 228 -38.92 -21.10 -22.19
CA VAL A 228 -38.35 -21.70 -23.42
C VAL A 228 -39.04 -21.09 -24.64
N ARG A 229 -38.26 -20.61 -25.62
CA ARG A 229 -38.76 -20.20 -26.93
C ARG A 229 -38.04 -20.89 -28.08
N VAL A 230 -38.77 -21.23 -29.15
CA VAL A 230 -38.22 -21.82 -30.37
C VAL A 230 -38.75 -21.08 -31.58
N HIS A 231 -37.84 -20.58 -32.40
CA HIS A 231 -38.06 -19.73 -33.57
C HIS A 231 -37.52 -20.43 -34.84
N ASP A 232 -38.15 -20.25 -36.01
CA ASP A 232 -37.59 -20.69 -37.31
C ASP A 232 -36.77 -19.63 -38.06
N GLY A 233 -36.72 -18.41 -37.53
CA GLY A 233 -35.78 -17.38 -37.95
C GLY A 233 -34.51 -17.33 -37.08
N VAL A 234 -33.58 -16.48 -37.51
CA VAL A 234 -32.33 -16.20 -36.79
C VAL A 234 -32.51 -14.88 -36.04
N LEU A 235 -32.53 -14.91 -34.71
CA LEU A 235 -32.54 -13.71 -33.89
C LEU A 235 -31.21 -12.97 -34.08
N THR A 236 -31.28 -11.68 -34.36
CA THR A 236 -30.10 -10.81 -34.38
C THR A 236 -29.58 -10.57 -32.95
N PRO A 237 -28.29 -10.28 -32.74
CA PRO A 237 -27.76 -9.96 -31.41
C PRO A 237 -28.55 -8.85 -30.67
N HIS A 238 -29.09 -7.88 -31.40
CA HIS A 238 -29.96 -6.84 -30.85
C HIS A 238 -31.31 -7.39 -30.34
N GLN A 239 -31.93 -8.33 -31.06
CA GLN A 239 -33.17 -8.97 -30.61
C GLN A 239 -32.92 -9.89 -29.40
N ILE A 240 -31.81 -10.62 -29.38
CA ILE A 240 -31.40 -11.45 -28.23
C ILE A 240 -31.18 -10.58 -26.98
N LEU A 241 -30.49 -9.45 -27.14
CA LEU A 241 -30.28 -8.48 -26.05
C LEU A 241 -31.60 -7.85 -25.59
N ASN A 242 -32.51 -7.51 -26.51
CA ASN A 242 -33.85 -7.05 -26.16
C ASN A 242 -34.59 -8.09 -25.32
N ASN A 243 -34.67 -9.34 -25.80
CA ASN A 243 -35.42 -10.41 -25.14
C ASN A 243 -34.85 -10.70 -23.74
N PHE A 244 -33.52 -10.70 -23.59
CA PHE A 244 -32.86 -10.75 -22.30
C PHE A 244 -33.31 -9.63 -21.35
N LEU A 245 -33.30 -8.38 -21.78
CA LEU A 245 -33.68 -7.24 -20.94
C LEU A 245 -35.17 -7.28 -20.55
N VAL A 246 -36.04 -7.64 -21.49
CA VAL A 246 -37.50 -7.72 -21.30
C VAL A 246 -37.87 -8.85 -20.34
N ASP A 247 -37.37 -10.06 -20.56
CA ASP A 247 -37.62 -11.17 -19.65
C ASP A 247 -36.94 -10.97 -18.30
N SER A 248 -35.73 -10.42 -18.25
CA SER A 248 -35.06 -10.16 -16.97
C SER A 248 -35.87 -9.18 -16.10
N ALA A 249 -36.50 -8.17 -16.70
CA ALA A 249 -37.44 -7.30 -16.01
C ALA A 249 -38.74 -8.05 -15.61
N ARG A 250 -39.32 -8.86 -16.51
CA ARG A 250 -40.54 -9.66 -16.24
C ARG A 250 -40.35 -10.66 -15.09
N LEU A 251 -39.19 -11.30 -15.02
CA LEU A 251 -38.83 -12.31 -14.02
C LEU A 251 -38.35 -11.69 -12.70
N GLY A 252 -38.27 -10.35 -12.60
CA GLY A 252 -37.80 -9.66 -11.39
C GLY A 252 -36.28 -9.71 -11.17
N LEU A 253 -35.51 -10.04 -12.20
CA LEU A 253 -34.07 -10.32 -12.12
C LEU A 253 -33.16 -9.07 -12.27
N LYS A 254 -33.70 -7.85 -12.42
CA LYS A 254 -32.89 -6.62 -12.58
C LYS A 254 -33.47 -5.36 -11.95
N GLU A 255 -32.62 -4.67 -11.20
CA GLU A 255 -32.52 -3.19 -11.24
C GLU A 255 -31.19 -2.66 -11.80
N ASP A 256 -30.15 -3.50 -11.96
CA ASP A 256 -28.76 -3.01 -11.90
C ASP A 256 -27.81 -3.37 -13.07
N GLN A 257 -28.13 -4.35 -13.92
CA GLN A 257 -27.20 -4.77 -15.00
C GLN A 257 -27.23 -3.93 -16.30
N GLY A 258 -28.08 -2.91 -16.41
CA GLY A 258 -28.25 -2.12 -17.65
C GLY A 258 -27.89 -0.63 -17.57
N LYS A 259 -27.93 -0.06 -16.36
CA LYS A 259 -27.69 1.37 -16.09
C LYS A 259 -26.23 1.75 -16.34
N LEU A 260 -25.99 3.03 -16.60
CA LEU A 260 -24.64 3.56 -16.65
C LEU A 260 -24.02 3.58 -15.26
N ARG A 261 -22.83 3.00 -15.15
CA ARG A 261 -22.04 3.04 -13.93
C ARG A 261 -20.54 3.04 -14.21
N PHE A 262 -19.82 3.83 -13.44
CA PHE A 262 -18.37 3.70 -13.34
C PHE A 262 -18.06 2.50 -12.43
N THR A 263 -17.18 1.60 -12.86
CA THR A 263 -16.88 0.34 -12.14
C THR A 263 -15.41 0.20 -11.74
N ALA A 264 -14.54 1.07 -12.26
CA ALA A 264 -13.13 1.15 -11.90
C ALA A 264 -12.62 2.60 -11.88
N ALA A 265 -13.49 3.56 -11.56
CA ALA A 265 -13.07 4.95 -11.43
C ALA A 265 -12.55 5.25 -10.02
N PRO A 266 -11.52 6.12 -9.86
CA PRO A 266 -11.09 6.52 -8.54
C PRO A 266 -12.19 7.26 -7.78
N LEU A 267 -12.13 7.22 -6.44
CA LEU A 267 -12.98 8.03 -5.56
C LEU A 267 -12.18 9.21 -4.98
N ARG A 268 -10.96 8.91 -4.52
CA ARG A 268 -9.87 9.85 -4.26
C ARG A 268 -8.56 9.22 -4.72
N GLU A 269 -7.59 10.05 -5.10
CA GLU A 269 -6.21 9.63 -5.35
C GLU A 269 -5.25 10.61 -4.69
N THR A 270 -4.05 10.16 -4.35
CA THR A 270 -2.92 11.05 -4.07
C THR A 270 -1.93 10.92 -5.22
N PHE A 271 -1.75 12.01 -5.95
CA PHE A 271 -0.78 12.14 -7.04
C PHE A 271 0.43 12.91 -6.53
N ARG A 272 1.64 12.35 -6.69
CA ARG A 272 2.87 12.92 -6.16
C ARG A 272 3.75 13.46 -7.29
N PRO A 273 3.41 14.60 -7.93
CA PRO A 273 4.11 15.05 -9.14
C PRO A 273 5.57 15.41 -8.85
N ALA A 274 6.45 15.07 -9.78
CA ALA A 274 7.82 15.58 -9.78
C ALA A 274 7.89 17.01 -10.32
N GLU A 275 8.92 17.76 -9.91
CA GLU A 275 9.08 19.19 -10.20
C GLU A 275 9.04 19.58 -11.69
N GLN A 276 9.25 18.63 -12.61
CA GLN A 276 9.44 18.89 -14.04
C GLN A 276 8.46 18.18 -14.99
N ARG A 277 7.60 17.25 -14.52
CA ARG A 277 6.61 16.59 -15.39
C ARG A 277 5.25 16.52 -14.71
N LEU A 278 4.50 17.60 -14.87
CA LEU A 278 3.18 17.83 -14.29
C LEU A 278 2.05 17.03 -14.95
N LEU A 279 2.26 15.80 -15.43
CA LEU A 279 1.23 15.04 -16.15
C LEU A 279 0.49 14.08 -15.19
N TYR A 280 -0.73 14.44 -14.79
CA TYR A 280 -1.65 13.52 -14.14
C TYR A 280 -2.30 12.60 -15.17
N SER A 281 -2.46 11.31 -14.85
CA SER A 281 -3.27 10.39 -15.65
C SER A 281 -3.97 9.33 -14.80
N ALA A 282 -5.11 8.86 -15.28
CA ALA A 282 -5.89 7.77 -14.70
C ALA A 282 -6.64 6.98 -15.76
N GLU A 283 -6.98 5.74 -15.43
CA GLU A 283 -7.87 4.90 -16.24
C GLU A 283 -9.07 4.48 -15.43
N PHE A 284 -10.19 4.26 -16.11
CA PHE A 284 -11.43 3.85 -15.50
C PHE A 284 -12.35 3.11 -16.48
N GLU A 285 -13.20 2.23 -15.95
CA GLU A 285 -14.21 1.52 -16.72
C GLU A 285 -15.61 2.10 -16.51
N VAL A 286 -16.36 2.28 -17.60
CA VAL A 286 -17.77 2.68 -17.61
C VAL A 286 -18.58 1.61 -18.32
N ARG A 287 -19.54 1.02 -17.60
CA ARG A 287 -20.44 -0.02 -18.11
C ARG A 287 -21.86 0.52 -18.27
N GLY A 288 -22.60 -0.07 -19.20
CA GLY A 288 -24.00 0.20 -19.47
C GLY A 288 -24.30 0.09 -20.97
N LEU A 289 -25.57 -0.10 -21.31
CA LEU A 289 -26.01 -0.37 -22.69
C LEU A 289 -27.11 0.62 -23.09
N PRO A 290 -26.99 1.36 -24.21
CA PRO A 290 -25.84 1.41 -25.14
C PRO A 290 -24.53 1.92 -24.49
N LEU A 291 -23.40 1.70 -25.15
CA LEU A 291 -22.10 2.22 -24.71
C LEU A 291 -22.15 3.75 -24.63
N PRO A 292 -21.67 4.36 -23.52
CA PRO A 292 -21.76 5.79 -23.32
C PRO A 292 -20.76 6.59 -24.17
N LYS A 293 -21.16 7.82 -24.49
CA LYS A 293 -20.24 8.91 -24.79
C LYS A 293 -19.80 9.55 -23.49
N LEU A 294 -18.52 9.86 -23.38
CA LEU A 294 -17.95 10.50 -22.19
C LEU A 294 -17.55 11.94 -22.50
N SER A 295 -17.63 12.78 -21.48
CA SER A 295 -17.13 14.15 -21.50
C SER A 295 -16.46 14.49 -20.17
N VAL A 296 -15.36 15.26 -20.22
CA VAL A 296 -14.69 15.76 -19.02
C VAL A 296 -15.16 17.18 -18.76
N THR A 297 -15.73 17.44 -17.59
CA THR A 297 -16.15 18.79 -17.17
C THR A 297 -15.10 19.49 -16.31
N SER A 298 -14.24 18.72 -15.63
CA SER A 298 -13.07 19.21 -14.90
C SER A 298 -11.98 18.13 -14.85
N PRO A 299 -10.68 18.47 -14.88
CA PRO A 299 -10.14 19.81 -15.17
C PRO A 299 -10.24 20.14 -16.67
N ALA A 300 -10.36 21.44 -16.98
CA ALA A 300 -10.46 21.91 -18.36
C ALA A 300 -9.17 21.59 -19.15
N GLY A 301 -9.33 21.04 -20.36
CA GLY A 301 -8.22 20.65 -21.23
C GLY A 301 -7.62 19.26 -20.95
N ALA A 302 -8.20 18.47 -20.05
CA ALA A 302 -7.86 17.06 -19.94
C ALA A 302 -8.23 16.31 -21.24
N LYS A 303 -7.34 15.44 -21.70
CA LYS A 303 -7.54 14.59 -22.88
C LYS A 303 -8.07 13.23 -22.45
N LEU A 304 -9.17 12.81 -23.07
CA LEU A 304 -9.79 11.51 -22.84
C LEU A 304 -9.59 10.61 -24.07
N THR A 305 -9.12 9.39 -23.86
CA THR A 305 -8.84 8.38 -24.89
C THR A 305 -9.60 7.10 -24.54
N GLN A 306 -10.40 6.56 -25.46
CA GLN A 306 -11.03 5.25 -25.28
C GLN A 306 -10.03 4.16 -25.69
N LEU A 307 -9.73 3.22 -24.79
CA LEU A 307 -8.75 2.16 -25.03
C LEU A 307 -9.40 0.88 -25.59
N ARG A 308 -10.56 0.53 -25.03
CA ARG A 308 -11.42 -0.59 -25.44
C ARG A 308 -12.88 -0.24 -25.06
N PRO A 309 -13.92 -0.97 -25.53
CA PRO A 309 -15.31 -0.50 -25.48
C PRO A 309 -15.80 0.09 -24.15
N GLU A 310 -15.40 -0.48 -23.02
CA GLU A 310 -15.80 -0.04 -21.67
C GLU A 310 -14.68 0.67 -20.88
N ARG A 311 -13.43 0.78 -21.38
CA ARG A 311 -12.26 1.31 -20.64
C ARG A 311 -11.69 2.57 -21.30
N TYR A 312 -11.46 3.59 -20.47
CA TYR A 312 -11.03 4.92 -20.88
C TYR A 312 -9.82 5.38 -20.07
N HIS A 313 -9.01 6.23 -20.69
CA HIS A 313 -7.82 6.86 -20.12
C HIS A 313 -7.97 8.38 -20.16
N ILE A 314 -7.74 9.06 -19.05
CA ILE A 314 -7.71 10.52 -18.95
C ILE A 314 -6.30 10.99 -18.59
N GLU A 315 -5.79 12.01 -19.30
CA GLU A 315 -4.50 12.65 -19.04
C GLU A 315 -4.64 14.17 -18.98
N TRP A 316 -3.87 14.85 -18.12
CA TRP A 316 -3.91 16.31 -17.98
C TRP A 316 -2.64 16.89 -17.39
N MET A 317 -2.16 18.01 -17.93
CA MET A 317 -1.04 18.75 -17.35
C MET A 317 -1.52 19.66 -16.21
N LEU A 318 -1.00 19.45 -14.99
CA LEU A 318 -1.23 20.33 -13.86
C LEU A 318 -0.72 21.75 -14.19
N PRO A 319 -1.42 22.81 -13.74
CA PRO A 319 -0.92 24.17 -13.88
C PRO A 319 0.30 24.38 -12.96
N SER A 320 1.11 25.37 -13.34
CA SER A 320 2.08 25.99 -12.43
C SER A 320 1.51 27.33 -11.94
N PRO A 321 1.47 27.61 -10.63
CA PRO A 321 1.93 26.77 -9.53
C PRO A 321 1.03 25.54 -9.30
N LEU A 322 1.63 24.48 -8.75
CA LEU A 322 0.95 23.22 -8.42
C LEU A 322 -0.29 23.45 -7.52
N PRO A 323 -1.49 22.99 -7.93
CA PRO A 323 -2.67 23.01 -7.07
C PRO A 323 -2.51 21.92 -6.00
N ARG A 324 -2.98 22.12 -4.76
CA ARG A 324 -2.95 21.05 -3.73
C ARG A 324 -3.94 19.92 -3.98
N GLN A 325 -5.03 20.23 -4.67
CA GLN A 325 -6.10 19.30 -4.96
C GLN A 325 -6.67 19.63 -6.34
N ILE A 326 -6.97 18.60 -7.11
CA ILE A 326 -7.60 18.68 -8.42
C ILE A 326 -8.91 17.92 -8.30
N ASN A 327 -10.01 18.48 -8.79
CA ASN A 327 -11.26 17.74 -8.91
C ASN A 327 -11.42 17.31 -10.37
N VAL A 328 -11.44 16.00 -10.59
CA VAL A 328 -11.73 15.40 -11.88
C VAL A 328 -13.22 15.04 -11.90
N SER A 329 -13.89 15.36 -12.99
CA SER A 329 -15.31 15.13 -13.17
C SER A 329 -15.57 14.67 -14.60
N VAL A 330 -16.06 13.44 -14.74
CA VAL A 330 -16.36 12.79 -16.02
C VAL A 330 -17.83 12.39 -16.03
N THR A 331 -18.54 12.83 -17.06
CA THR A 331 -19.94 12.47 -17.31
C THR A 331 -20.01 11.47 -18.44
N ALA A 332 -20.67 10.35 -18.19
CA ALA A 332 -21.02 9.33 -19.17
C ALA A 332 -22.51 9.43 -19.51
N ASP A 333 -22.85 9.37 -20.79
CA ASP A 333 -24.21 9.54 -21.31
C ASP A 333 -24.44 8.58 -22.48
N ASN A 334 -25.51 7.78 -22.43
CA ASN A 334 -25.89 6.85 -23.51
C ASN A 334 -27.22 7.19 -24.18
N GLY A 335 -27.78 8.37 -23.93
CA GLY A 335 -29.06 8.85 -24.46
C GLY A 335 -30.30 8.36 -23.71
N THR A 336 -30.17 7.38 -22.82
CA THR A 336 -31.26 6.89 -21.94
C THR A 336 -30.96 7.06 -20.45
N ASP A 337 -29.68 7.16 -20.10
CA ASP A 337 -29.17 7.31 -18.75
C ASP A 337 -27.94 8.24 -18.79
N GLN A 338 -27.64 8.90 -17.68
CA GLN A 338 -26.50 9.80 -17.53
C GLN A 338 -25.97 9.75 -16.10
N VAL A 339 -24.68 9.47 -15.95
CA VAL A 339 -23.99 9.39 -14.65
C VAL A 339 -22.70 10.20 -14.69
N THR A 340 -22.44 10.95 -13.62
CA THR A 340 -21.19 11.72 -13.46
C THR A 340 -20.39 11.17 -12.30
N GLN A 341 -19.18 10.69 -12.59
CA GLN A 341 -18.20 10.39 -11.56
C GLN A 341 -17.40 11.64 -11.25
N ASN A 342 -17.24 11.91 -9.95
CA ASN A 342 -16.31 12.92 -9.45
C ASN A 342 -15.26 12.23 -8.60
N TRP A 343 -14.01 12.66 -8.71
CA TRP A 343 -12.96 12.27 -7.77
C TRP A 343 -11.99 13.41 -7.49
N SER A 344 -11.42 13.39 -6.31
CA SER A 344 -10.42 14.36 -5.88
C SER A 344 -9.03 13.74 -5.89
N VAL A 345 -8.11 14.40 -6.58
CA VAL A 345 -6.70 14.06 -6.63
C VAL A 345 -5.96 15.05 -5.72
N GLN A 346 -5.49 14.59 -4.56
CA GLN A 346 -4.55 15.35 -3.74
C GLN A 346 -3.19 15.38 -4.43
N VAL A 347 -2.43 16.46 -4.26
CA VAL A 347 -1.19 16.72 -4.98
C VAL A 347 -0.04 16.93 -4.00
N GLU A 348 0.77 15.90 -3.87
CA GLU A 348 1.77 15.75 -2.81
C GLU A 348 3.18 15.51 -3.40
N PRO A 349 3.84 16.53 -3.97
CA PRO A 349 5.18 16.35 -4.53
C PRO A 349 6.17 15.91 -3.44
N ILE A 350 6.80 14.75 -3.64
CA ILE A 350 7.95 14.28 -2.86
C ILE A 350 9.14 15.16 -3.22
N ARG A 351 9.91 15.58 -2.24
CA ARG A 351 11.10 16.43 -2.44
C ARG A 351 12.35 15.73 -1.97
N PHE A 352 13.46 16.04 -2.63
CA PHE A 352 14.79 15.61 -2.23
C PHE A 352 15.75 16.78 -2.12
N SER A 353 16.31 17.00 -0.92
CA SER A 353 17.52 17.82 -0.78
C SER A 353 18.76 16.96 -1.03
N LYS A 354 19.86 17.62 -1.42
CA LYS A 354 21.03 16.96 -2.04
C LYS A 354 22.30 17.45 -1.37
N THR A 355 23.08 16.52 -0.83
CA THR A 355 24.39 16.79 -0.23
C THR A 355 25.46 16.08 -1.02
N LEU A 356 26.28 16.86 -1.74
CA LEU A 356 27.47 16.38 -2.44
C LEU A 356 28.56 16.06 -1.41
N LEU A 357 29.03 14.81 -1.39
CA LEU A 357 30.08 14.34 -0.47
C LEU A 357 31.47 14.42 -1.10
N ALA A 358 31.59 13.99 -2.36
CA ALA A 358 32.86 13.96 -3.10
C ALA A 358 32.62 14.06 -4.61
N VAL A 359 33.62 14.51 -5.36
CA VAL A 359 33.68 14.46 -6.83
C VAL A 359 34.96 13.75 -7.23
N ASP A 360 34.84 12.51 -7.68
CA ASP A 360 35.90 11.71 -8.28
C ASP A 360 35.31 10.75 -9.34
N THR A 361 36.08 9.74 -9.75
CA THR A 361 35.76 8.75 -10.79
C THR A 361 35.16 7.46 -10.21
N ASN A 362 34.78 7.46 -8.93
CA ASN A 362 34.21 6.32 -8.24
C ASN A 362 32.72 6.13 -8.59
N GLU A 363 32.31 4.89 -8.87
CA GLU A 363 30.93 4.56 -9.26
C GLU A 363 30.19 3.70 -8.22
N CYS A 364 30.83 3.38 -7.09
CA CYS A 364 30.36 2.40 -6.10
C CYS A 364 30.19 3.01 -4.70
N CYS A 365 29.26 2.47 -3.91
CA CYS A 365 29.06 2.89 -2.54
C CYS A 365 28.27 1.87 -1.72
N ASP A 366 28.51 1.88 -0.42
CA ASP A 366 27.69 1.17 0.57
C ASP A 366 27.40 2.05 1.79
N ILE A 367 26.54 1.58 2.70
CA ILE A 367 26.20 2.29 3.95
C ILE A 367 26.29 1.36 5.16
N ALA A 368 26.82 1.87 6.28
CA ALA A 368 26.94 1.12 7.54
C ALA A 368 27.16 2.06 8.73
N ASP A 369 26.90 1.61 9.96
CA ASP A 369 27.35 2.32 11.19
C ASP A 369 28.85 2.02 11.45
N VAL A 370 29.71 2.54 10.57
CA VAL A 370 31.17 2.30 10.55
C VAL A 370 31.83 2.64 11.90
N ASN A 371 31.30 3.65 12.60
CA ASN A 371 31.88 4.17 13.83
C ASN A 371 31.19 3.71 15.13
N ARG A 372 30.11 2.91 15.01
CA ARG A 372 29.24 2.42 16.09
C ARG A 372 28.68 3.55 16.96
N ASP A 373 28.05 4.56 16.36
CA ASP A 373 27.31 5.62 17.08
C ASP A 373 25.77 5.54 16.95
N GLY A 374 25.27 4.60 16.15
CA GLY A 374 23.85 4.36 15.89
C GLY A 374 23.32 5.03 14.62
N GLN A 375 24.12 5.85 13.95
CA GLN A 375 23.78 6.52 12.68
C GLN A 375 24.40 5.77 11.50
N LEU A 376 23.88 6.00 10.30
CA LEU A 376 24.44 5.43 9.08
C LEU A 376 25.52 6.37 8.52
N ASP A 377 26.69 5.79 8.26
CA ASP A 377 27.82 6.41 7.58
C ASP A 377 27.81 5.97 6.10
N VAL A 378 28.38 6.78 5.19
CA VAL A 378 28.54 6.40 3.77
C VAL A 378 29.95 5.87 3.52
N ILE A 379 30.08 4.77 2.79
CA ILE A 379 31.34 4.23 2.26
C ILE A 379 31.34 4.52 0.75
N ALA A 380 32.30 5.30 0.25
CA ALA A 380 32.42 5.55 -1.19
C ALA A 380 33.86 5.91 -1.59
N GLY A 381 34.42 5.09 -2.48
CA GLY A 381 35.72 5.35 -3.08
C GLY A 381 36.84 5.46 -2.04
N ARG A 382 37.54 6.59 -2.01
CA ARG A 382 38.73 6.78 -1.16
C ARG A 382 38.39 7.07 0.32
N ASN A 383 37.12 7.30 0.64
CA ASN A 383 36.70 7.78 1.96
C ASN A 383 35.50 6.99 2.50
N TRP A 384 35.30 7.11 3.81
CA TRP A 384 33.99 6.98 4.44
C TRP A 384 33.55 8.34 4.99
N PHE A 385 32.26 8.57 5.19
CA PHE A 385 31.67 9.85 5.54
C PHE A 385 30.77 9.69 6.76
N ALA A 386 31.21 10.24 7.90
CA ALA A 386 30.57 10.02 9.19
C ALA A 386 29.24 10.79 9.30
N GLY A 387 28.13 10.11 9.59
CA GLY A 387 26.81 10.70 9.81
C GLY A 387 26.73 11.53 11.12
N PRO A 388 25.81 12.50 11.21
CA PRO A 388 24.85 12.95 10.20
C PRO A 388 25.38 14.16 9.41
N ASP A 389 26.64 14.56 9.60
CA ASP A 389 27.25 15.72 8.94
C ASP A 389 28.24 15.36 7.82
N PHE A 390 28.31 14.07 7.49
CA PHE A 390 28.97 13.42 6.34
C PHE A 390 30.38 13.94 6.08
N ARG A 391 31.17 14.12 7.15
CA ARG A 391 32.56 14.56 7.02
C ARG A 391 33.43 13.45 6.44
N PRO A 392 34.21 13.72 5.36
CA PRO A 392 35.10 12.72 4.77
C PRO A 392 36.19 12.29 5.75
N ARG A 393 36.46 10.99 5.76
CA ARG A 393 37.51 10.31 6.52
C ARG A 393 38.25 9.36 5.60
N PRO A 394 39.61 9.33 5.61
CA PRO A 394 40.35 8.42 4.75
C PRO A 394 39.98 6.96 5.01
N LEU A 395 39.66 6.22 3.95
CA LEU A 395 39.43 4.79 3.95
C LEU A 395 40.62 4.09 3.29
N ARG A 396 40.80 4.28 1.98
CA ARG A 396 41.77 3.55 1.16
C ARG A 396 42.42 4.41 0.08
N ALA A 397 43.38 3.83 -0.63
CA ALA A 397 43.81 4.31 -1.94
C ALA A 397 43.10 3.50 -3.03
N ILE A 398 42.87 4.11 -4.19
CA ILE A 398 42.28 3.46 -5.37
C ILE A 398 43.10 3.87 -6.60
N GLY A 399 43.44 2.92 -7.46
CA GLY A 399 44.09 3.15 -8.75
C GLY A 399 43.11 3.71 -9.79
N GLU A 400 43.63 4.32 -10.85
CA GLU A 400 42.82 4.86 -11.95
C GLU A 400 43.20 4.19 -13.26
N PHE A 401 42.24 3.98 -14.16
CA PHE A 401 42.48 3.47 -15.51
C PHE A 401 41.61 4.19 -16.56
N GLY A 402 41.95 4.00 -17.84
CA GLY A 402 41.23 4.65 -18.93
C GLY A 402 41.35 6.19 -18.87
N LYS A 403 40.23 6.89 -19.10
CA LYS A 403 40.16 8.36 -19.05
C LYS A 403 39.57 8.90 -17.75
N ASP A 404 38.67 8.15 -17.13
CA ASP A 404 37.82 8.60 -16.02
C ASP A 404 37.20 7.43 -15.23
N TYR A 405 38.00 6.42 -14.89
CA TYR A 405 37.57 5.30 -14.03
C TYR A 405 38.53 5.06 -12.87
N SER A 406 37.96 4.97 -11.66
CA SER A 406 38.59 4.31 -10.52
C SER A 406 38.55 2.78 -10.68
N ASN A 407 39.58 2.06 -10.22
CA ASN A 407 39.55 0.60 -10.01
C ASN A 407 38.65 0.28 -8.80
N ASN A 408 37.34 0.39 -8.99
CA ASN A 408 36.32 0.00 -8.01
C ASN A 408 35.01 -0.33 -8.73
N ASN A 409 34.54 -1.57 -8.59
CA ASN A 409 33.27 -2.06 -9.15
C ASN A 409 32.37 -2.75 -8.10
N GLY A 410 32.55 -2.41 -6.82
CA GLY A 410 31.60 -2.71 -5.77
C GLY A 410 32.21 -2.48 -4.40
N ASP A 411 31.51 -1.70 -3.58
CA ASP A 411 31.77 -1.57 -2.16
C ASP A 411 30.74 -2.41 -1.38
N HIS A 412 31.22 -3.19 -0.42
CA HIS A 412 30.40 -4.05 0.44
C HIS A 412 30.88 -3.97 1.89
N ALA A 413 29.97 -3.59 2.81
CA ALA A 413 30.25 -3.45 4.24
C ALA A 413 29.98 -4.78 4.97
N TRP A 414 31.01 -5.31 5.66
CA TRP A 414 30.90 -6.58 6.39
C TRP A 414 31.87 -6.61 7.59
N ASP A 415 31.68 -7.52 8.54
CA ASP A 415 32.65 -7.79 9.62
C ASP A 415 33.53 -8.99 9.20
N VAL A 416 34.74 -8.73 8.71
CA VAL A 416 35.59 -9.75 8.05
C VAL A 416 36.47 -10.49 9.05
N ASN A 417 36.80 -9.87 10.18
CA ASN A 417 37.63 -10.46 11.24
C ASN A 417 36.83 -10.94 12.47
N GLY A 418 35.53 -10.66 12.54
CA GLY A 418 34.67 -11.06 13.66
C GLY A 418 34.85 -10.23 14.94
N ASP A 419 35.48 -9.05 14.86
CA ASP A 419 35.63 -8.13 16.00
C ASP A 419 34.39 -7.22 16.21
N GLY A 420 33.40 -7.35 15.31
CA GLY A 420 32.14 -6.62 15.27
C GLY A 420 32.22 -5.28 14.54
N TRP A 421 33.37 -4.85 14.02
CA TRP A 421 33.53 -3.59 13.30
C TRP A 421 33.52 -3.82 11.79
N THR A 422 32.42 -3.50 11.12
CA THR A 422 32.44 -2.37 10.17
C THR A 422 33.56 -2.31 9.11
N ASP A 423 34.03 -3.42 8.55
CA ASP A 423 35.05 -3.46 7.50
C ASP A 423 34.46 -3.16 6.11
N VAL A 424 35.33 -3.01 5.10
CA VAL A 424 34.92 -2.85 3.71
C VAL A 424 35.63 -3.88 2.83
N ILE A 425 34.88 -4.64 2.03
CA ILE A 425 35.37 -5.45 0.92
C ILE A 425 35.16 -4.67 -0.38
N ALA A 426 36.16 -4.68 -1.27
CA ALA A 426 36.09 -3.96 -2.54
C ALA A 426 36.47 -4.85 -3.73
N GLY A 427 35.66 -4.77 -4.80
CA GLY A 427 35.97 -5.34 -6.11
C GLY A 427 36.74 -4.36 -7.01
N SER A 428 37.36 -4.87 -8.07
CA SER A 428 38.04 -4.08 -9.09
C SER A 428 37.61 -4.49 -10.49
N PHE A 429 37.50 -3.51 -11.40
CA PHE A 429 37.20 -3.77 -12.82
C PHE A 429 38.31 -4.59 -13.50
N LYS A 430 39.58 -4.37 -13.14
CA LYS A 430 40.76 -4.83 -13.90
C LYS A 430 41.77 -5.64 -13.11
N GLU A 431 41.73 -5.56 -11.78
CA GLU A 431 42.55 -6.40 -10.90
C GLU A 431 41.75 -7.66 -10.55
N SER A 432 42.44 -8.79 -10.38
CA SER A 432 41.81 -10.05 -9.96
C SER A 432 41.86 -10.22 -8.44
N GLU A 433 42.72 -9.47 -7.77
CA GLU A 433 42.78 -9.39 -6.32
C GLU A 433 41.55 -8.68 -5.73
N VAL A 434 40.84 -9.38 -4.84
CA VAL A 434 39.78 -8.84 -3.97
C VAL A 434 40.42 -8.44 -2.65
N PHE A 435 40.28 -7.17 -2.27
CA PHE A 435 40.85 -6.64 -1.03
C PHE A 435 39.77 -6.34 0.00
N TRP A 436 40.12 -6.50 1.28
CA TRP A 436 39.36 -5.93 2.38
C TRP A 436 40.21 -4.92 3.17
N PHE A 437 39.51 -4.00 3.83
CA PHE A 437 40.09 -2.88 4.56
C PHE A 437 39.63 -2.97 6.01
N GLU A 438 40.59 -3.18 6.91
CA GLU A 438 40.36 -3.42 8.35
C GLU A 438 40.01 -2.12 9.07
N ASN A 439 38.82 -2.06 9.65
CA ASN A 439 38.35 -0.97 10.48
C ASN A 439 39.23 -0.88 11.74
N PRO A 440 39.96 0.22 11.97
CA PRO A 440 40.93 0.30 13.07
C PRO A 440 40.26 0.56 14.45
N GLY A 441 38.93 0.43 14.53
CA GLY A 441 38.11 0.61 15.71
C GLY A 441 38.09 2.05 16.26
N ARG A 442 37.30 2.27 17.32
CA ARG A 442 37.02 3.62 17.89
C ARG A 442 38.26 4.48 18.16
N GLU A 443 39.36 3.91 18.64
CA GLU A 443 40.59 4.67 18.89
C GLU A 443 41.39 4.91 17.61
N GLY A 444 41.42 3.94 16.69
CA GLY A 444 42.09 4.06 15.40
C GLY A 444 41.47 5.14 14.51
N LEU A 445 40.14 5.16 14.41
CA LEU A 445 39.38 6.12 13.59
C LEU A 445 39.65 7.59 14.00
N LYS A 446 39.98 7.87 15.27
CA LYS A 446 40.35 9.22 15.75
C LYS A 446 41.61 9.77 15.08
N PHE A 447 42.55 8.91 14.69
CA PHE A 447 43.80 9.33 14.05
C PHE A 447 43.63 9.69 12.57
N GLY A 448 42.49 9.38 11.95
CA GLY A 448 42.19 9.75 10.56
C GLY A 448 43.18 9.18 9.54
N ARG A 449 43.68 7.97 9.76
CA ARG A 449 44.57 7.26 8.83
C ARG A 449 43.76 6.38 7.88
N GLN A 450 44.34 6.08 6.71
CA GLN A 450 43.85 4.99 5.88
C GLN A 450 43.85 3.68 6.66
N TRP A 451 42.88 2.83 6.34
CA TRP A 451 42.67 1.53 6.94
C TRP A 451 43.71 0.53 6.44
N LYS A 452 43.90 -0.57 7.18
CA LYS A 452 44.90 -1.57 6.83
C LYS A 452 44.33 -2.49 5.76
N THR A 453 44.94 -2.48 4.58
CA THR A 453 44.55 -3.32 3.44
C THR A 453 45.04 -4.75 3.62
N HIS A 454 44.21 -5.72 3.26
CA HIS A 454 44.53 -7.14 3.21
C HIS A 454 43.99 -7.75 1.92
N LEU A 455 44.75 -8.68 1.34
CA LEU A 455 44.25 -9.54 0.27
C LEU A 455 43.25 -10.55 0.87
N LEU A 456 42.02 -10.56 0.37
CA LEU A 456 41.01 -11.55 0.75
C LEU A 456 41.12 -12.81 -0.13
N LEU A 457 41.32 -12.59 -1.44
CA LEU A 457 41.37 -13.61 -2.48
C LEU A 457 42.00 -13.03 -3.76
N ASP A 458 42.61 -13.88 -4.60
CA ASP A 458 42.83 -13.61 -6.02
C ASP A 458 41.86 -14.47 -6.85
N THR A 459 41.03 -13.85 -7.69
CA THR A 459 40.02 -14.55 -8.52
C THR A 459 40.60 -15.11 -9.82
N GLU A 460 41.83 -14.73 -10.17
CA GLU A 460 42.47 -14.92 -11.48
C GLU A 460 41.72 -14.26 -12.68
N GLU A 461 40.71 -13.42 -12.41
CA GLU A 461 39.84 -12.79 -13.41
C GLU A 461 39.84 -11.25 -13.34
N GLY A 462 40.20 -10.60 -14.46
CA GLY A 462 40.34 -9.13 -14.57
C GLY A 462 39.35 -8.48 -15.56
N GLU A 463 38.17 -9.09 -15.71
CA GLU A 463 37.14 -8.67 -16.68
C GLU A 463 35.76 -8.46 -16.02
N ASN A 464 35.73 -7.68 -14.94
CA ASN A 464 34.66 -7.66 -13.95
C ASN A 464 33.79 -6.39 -14.07
N GLU A 465 32.51 -6.49 -14.45
CA GLU A 465 31.64 -5.30 -14.59
C GLU A 465 31.11 -4.79 -13.26
N LEU A 466 30.58 -5.70 -12.43
CA LEU A 466 30.01 -5.39 -11.12
C LEU A 466 30.21 -6.58 -10.18
N THR A 467 30.27 -6.29 -8.88
CA THR A 467 30.29 -7.30 -7.82
C THR A 467 29.10 -7.14 -6.89
N PHE A 468 28.55 -8.25 -6.39
CA PHE A 468 27.38 -8.30 -5.53
C PHE A 468 27.70 -9.02 -4.22
N PHE A 469 27.07 -8.59 -3.14
CA PHE A 469 26.94 -9.33 -1.89
C PHE A 469 25.51 -9.86 -1.82
N ARG A 470 25.33 -11.18 -1.87
CA ARG A 470 24.00 -11.80 -1.92
C ARG A 470 24.00 -13.16 -1.24
N ASP A 471 23.12 -13.35 -0.26
CA ASP A 471 22.83 -14.67 0.30
C ASP A 471 22.14 -15.52 -0.78
N LEU A 472 22.87 -16.51 -1.31
CA LEU A 472 22.41 -17.45 -2.34
C LEU A 472 21.95 -18.78 -1.73
N ASN A 473 22.27 -19.09 -0.48
CA ASN A 473 21.96 -20.39 0.13
C ASN A 473 20.80 -20.35 1.14
N GLY A 474 20.48 -19.17 1.68
CA GLY A 474 19.46 -18.91 2.70
C GLY A 474 19.96 -18.99 4.15
N ASP A 475 21.27 -18.95 4.41
CA ASP A 475 21.86 -19.09 5.74
C ASP A 475 22.02 -17.76 6.50
N GLY A 476 21.77 -16.63 5.85
CA GLY A 476 21.92 -15.27 6.39
C GLY A 476 23.30 -14.66 6.18
N THR A 477 24.25 -15.40 5.59
CA THR A 477 25.57 -14.93 5.16
C THR A 477 25.56 -14.66 3.66
N PRO A 478 25.99 -13.49 3.17
CA PRO A 478 26.06 -13.22 1.74
C PRO A 478 27.28 -13.86 1.08
N GLU A 479 27.07 -14.47 -0.09
CA GLU A 479 28.13 -14.78 -1.05
C GLU A 479 28.60 -13.53 -1.80
N TYR A 480 29.88 -13.49 -2.15
CA TYR A 480 30.43 -12.53 -3.10
C TYR A 480 30.29 -13.07 -4.52
N VAL A 481 29.59 -12.36 -5.41
CA VAL A 481 29.32 -12.78 -6.79
C VAL A 481 29.88 -11.75 -7.77
N VAL A 482 30.49 -12.20 -8.88
CA VAL A 482 31.12 -11.32 -9.88
C VAL A 482 30.44 -11.48 -11.24
N ASN A 483 29.90 -10.37 -11.77
CA ASN A 483 29.49 -10.29 -13.17
C ASN A 483 30.71 -10.00 -14.07
N SER A 484 30.88 -10.77 -15.14
CA SER A 484 31.93 -10.51 -16.13
C SER A 484 31.33 -10.07 -17.45
N TRP A 485 31.78 -8.93 -17.99
CA TRP A 485 31.39 -8.48 -19.33
C TRP A 485 31.91 -9.41 -20.44
N ASN A 486 32.85 -10.32 -20.15
CA ASN A 486 33.32 -11.30 -21.13
C ASN A 486 32.41 -12.53 -21.09
N PRO A 487 31.57 -12.77 -22.11
CA PRO A 487 30.54 -13.80 -22.08
C PRO A 487 31.09 -15.23 -22.09
N ASN A 488 32.40 -15.42 -22.21
CA ASN A 488 33.04 -16.73 -22.23
C ASN A 488 33.64 -17.16 -20.88
N ARG A 489 33.60 -16.28 -19.87
CA ARG A 489 34.09 -16.59 -18.51
C ARG A 489 33.14 -17.52 -17.76
N ALA A 490 33.64 -18.10 -16.67
CA ALA A 490 32.80 -18.84 -15.74
C ALA A 490 31.81 -17.89 -15.06
N MET A 491 30.70 -18.46 -14.56
CA MET A 491 29.88 -17.80 -13.55
C MET A 491 30.41 -18.24 -12.19
N LEU A 492 30.88 -17.29 -11.38
CA LEU A 492 31.58 -17.56 -10.13
C LEU A 492 30.96 -16.77 -8.97
N GLY A 493 30.82 -17.46 -7.85
CA GLY A 493 30.57 -16.87 -6.54
C GLY A 493 31.62 -17.33 -5.55
N TRP A 494 31.60 -16.77 -4.34
CA TRP A 494 32.51 -17.15 -3.26
C TRP A 494 31.79 -17.06 -1.92
N GLN A 495 31.84 -18.15 -1.14
CA GLN A 495 31.25 -18.20 0.19
C GLN A 495 32.19 -17.58 1.22
N LEU A 496 31.63 -16.79 2.13
CA LEU A 496 32.30 -16.27 3.32
C LEU A 496 32.43 -17.38 4.38
N VAL A 497 33.57 -18.07 4.40
CA VAL A 497 33.84 -19.19 5.32
C VAL A 497 34.76 -18.76 6.47
N PRO A 498 34.34 -18.89 7.75
CA PRO A 498 35.21 -18.59 8.90
C PRO A 498 36.46 -19.50 8.96
N LYS A 499 37.64 -18.90 9.07
CA LYS A 499 38.94 -19.58 9.00
C LYS A 499 39.91 -19.07 10.07
N GLY A 500 39.55 -19.35 11.32
CA GLY A 500 40.21 -18.77 12.50
C GLY A 500 39.60 -17.40 12.81
N ASP A 501 40.45 -16.41 13.08
CA ASP A 501 40.04 -15.03 13.38
C ASP A 501 39.81 -14.16 12.11
N ILE A 502 39.64 -14.79 10.94
CA ILE A 502 39.31 -14.12 9.67
C ILE A 502 38.33 -14.97 8.86
N ILE A 503 37.49 -14.33 8.07
CA ILE A 503 36.70 -14.96 7.01
C ILE A 503 37.57 -15.10 5.75
N SER A 504 37.47 -16.24 5.06
CA SER A 504 38.05 -16.46 3.73
C SER A 504 36.96 -16.66 2.68
N LEU A 505 37.28 -16.36 1.43
CA LEU A 505 36.41 -16.63 0.28
C LEU A 505 36.73 -18.00 -0.34
N ASP A 506 35.88 -19.00 -0.09
CA ASP A 506 35.98 -20.30 -0.75
C ASP A 506 35.18 -20.29 -2.08
N ARG A 507 35.81 -20.73 -3.17
CA ARG A 507 35.28 -20.59 -4.55
C ARG A 507 34.08 -21.49 -4.83
N LEU A 508 33.04 -20.87 -5.37
CA LEU A 508 31.81 -21.51 -5.85
C LEU A 508 31.79 -21.42 -7.38
N GLU A 509 31.84 -22.56 -8.08
CA GLU A 509 31.69 -22.60 -9.53
C GLU A 509 30.22 -22.84 -9.90
N ILE A 510 29.46 -21.75 -10.01
CA ILE A 510 28.05 -21.76 -10.44
C ILE A 510 27.94 -22.32 -11.86
N GLN A 511 28.86 -21.95 -12.76
CA GLN A 511 29.04 -22.64 -14.05
C GLN A 511 30.47 -22.45 -14.59
N PRO A 512 31.16 -23.51 -15.04
CA PRO A 512 32.44 -23.40 -15.76
C PRO A 512 32.38 -22.47 -16.98
N ALA A 513 33.55 -21.98 -17.39
CA ALA A 513 33.73 -21.15 -18.57
C ALA A 513 33.26 -21.85 -19.87
N GLY A 514 32.67 -21.06 -20.77
CA GLY A 514 32.16 -21.54 -22.05
C GLY A 514 31.36 -20.46 -22.79
N LYS A 515 31.03 -20.71 -24.06
CA LYS A 515 30.45 -19.68 -24.93
C LYS A 515 29.08 -19.21 -24.44
N ASN A 516 28.98 -17.92 -24.08
CA ASN A 516 27.78 -17.27 -23.53
C ASN A 516 27.34 -17.90 -22.19
N HIS A 517 28.29 -18.04 -21.25
CA HIS A 517 28.08 -18.46 -19.86
C HIS A 517 28.17 -17.29 -18.86
N ASN A 518 28.55 -16.10 -19.32
CA ASN A 518 28.48 -14.85 -18.56
C ASN A 518 28.06 -13.72 -19.55
N GLY A 519 28.28 -12.46 -19.23
CA GLY A 519 28.05 -11.32 -20.13
C GLY A 519 27.58 -10.08 -19.39
N HIS A 520 27.39 -8.96 -20.10
CA HIS A 520 27.01 -7.70 -19.47
C HIS A 520 25.50 -7.66 -19.13
N GLY A 521 25.22 -7.66 -17.84
CA GLY A 521 23.87 -7.80 -17.27
C GLY A 521 23.81 -9.01 -16.34
N MET A 522 23.41 -8.77 -15.09
CA MET A 522 23.22 -9.79 -14.06
C MET A 522 22.03 -9.42 -13.18
N GLY A 523 21.26 -10.39 -12.73
CA GLY A 523 20.16 -10.19 -11.79
C GLY A 523 19.93 -11.42 -10.93
N PHE A 524 19.06 -11.28 -9.94
CA PHE A 524 18.77 -12.34 -8.98
C PHE A 524 17.26 -12.39 -8.69
N GLY A 525 16.68 -13.58 -8.74
CA GLY A 525 15.28 -13.82 -8.40
C GLY A 525 14.79 -15.20 -8.86
N ASP A 526 13.69 -15.66 -8.29
CA ASP A 526 13.03 -16.92 -8.65
C ASP A 526 12.39 -16.82 -10.04
N ILE A 527 12.95 -17.47 -11.06
CA ILE A 527 12.47 -17.38 -12.46
C ILE A 527 11.51 -18.52 -12.80
N ASN A 528 11.50 -19.61 -12.04
CA ASN A 528 10.73 -20.81 -12.34
C ASN A 528 9.52 -21.04 -11.40
N GLY A 529 9.38 -20.24 -10.34
CA GLY A 529 8.34 -20.32 -9.33
C GLY A 529 8.57 -21.39 -8.26
N ASP A 530 9.81 -21.89 -8.06
CA ASP A 530 10.13 -22.96 -7.12
C ASP A 530 10.42 -22.47 -5.68
N GLY A 531 10.47 -21.15 -5.47
CA GLY A 531 10.76 -20.51 -4.18
C GLY A 531 12.25 -20.34 -3.89
N HIS A 532 13.13 -20.52 -4.87
CA HIS A 532 14.56 -20.31 -4.75
C HIS A 532 15.08 -19.24 -5.71
N GLU A 533 16.14 -18.54 -5.30
CA GLU A 533 16.68 -17.43 -6.08
C GLU A 533 17.64 -17.92 -7.16
N ASP A 534 17.28 -17.68 -8.43
CA ASP A 534 18.11 -17.97 -9.60
C ASP A 534 19.03 -16.79 -9.96
N ILE A 535 20.06 -17.07 -10.76
CA ILE A 535 20.97 -16.04 -11.29
C ILE A 535 20.66 -15.78 -12.77
N ILE A 536 20.21 -14.57 -13.06
CA ILE A 536 20.00 -14.04 -14.42
C ILE A 536 21.32 -13.53 -14.98
N TYR A 537 21.55 -13.73 -16.27
CA TYR A 537 22.68 -13.16 -16.99
C TYR A 537 22.32 -12.78 -18.44
N GLU A 538 23.27 -12.15 -19.16
CA GLU A 538 23.11 -11.68 -20.54
C GLU A 538 22.38 -12.66 -21.49
N SER A 539 22.65 -13.97 -21.41
CA SER A 539 22.12 -14.95 -22.37
C SER A 539 21.23 -16.05 -21.75
N GLY A 540 20.63 -15.77 -20.59
CA GLY A 540 19.71 -16.70 -19.93
C GLY A 540 19.71 -16.61 -18.41
N TRP A 541 19.44 -17.73 -17.76
CA TRP A 541 19.44 -17.87 -16.30
C TRP A 541 20.05 -19.20 -15.83
N TYR A 542 20.41 -19.24 -14.56
CA TYR A 542 20.93 -20.41 -13.86
C TYR A 542 19.94 -20.85 -12.78
N GLU A 543 19.37 -22.03 -12.96
CA GLU A 543 18.45 -22.68 -12.01
C GLU A 543 19.21 -23.14 -10.77
N ARG A 544 18.83 -22.59 -9.62
CA ARG A 544 19.44 -22.91 -8.32
C ARG A 544 19.06 -24.33 -7.88
N PRO A 545 20.03 -25.20 -7.52
CA PRO A 545 19.72 -26.49 -6.92
C PRO A 545 18.93 -26.33 -5.61
N ALA A 546 17.76 -26.95 -5.50
CA ALA A 546 16.90 -26.89 -4.31
C ALA A 546 17.57 -27.44 -3.03
N ASN A 547 18.57 -28.30 -3.16
CA ASN A 547 19.41 -28.78 -2.07
C ASN A 547 20.88 -28.63 -2.47
N ASP A 548 21.72 -28.19 -1.52
CA ASP A 548 23.16 -27.99 -1.71
C ASP A 548 23.49 -27.17 -2.98
N PRO A 549 23.21 -25.85 -2.99
CA PRO A 549 23.44 -25.00 -4.15
C PRO A 549 24.93 -24.90 -4.53
N PHE A 550 25.86 -25.40 -3.72
CA PHE A 550 27.31 -25.27 -3.93
C PHE A 550 28.00 -26.61 -4.24
N GLY A 551 27.32 -27.74 -4.04
CA GLY A 551 27.85 -29.08 -4.35
C GLY A 551 27.96 -29.42 -5.85
N GLN A 552 27.31 -28.64 -6.73
CA GLN A 552 27.32 -28.85 -8.18
C GLN A 552 27.06 -27.56 -8.98
N PRO A 553 27.52 -27.46 -10.25
CA PRO A 553 27.15 -26.36 -11.13
C PRO A 553 25.64 -26.26 -11.34
N TRP A 554 25.13 -25.03 -11.45
CA TRP A 554 23.72 -24.71 -11.62
C TRP A 554 23.26 -25.01 -13.05
N LYS A 555 22.00 -25.42 -13.19
CA LYS A 555 21.44 -25.83 -14.48
C LYS A 555 21.16 -24.58 -15.32
N ARG A 556 21.86 -24.45 -16.46
CA ARG A 556 21.74 -23.27 -17.32
C ARG A 556 20.61 -23.40 -18.32
N HIS A 557 19.77 -22.36 -18.37
CA HIS A 557 18.75 -22.14 -19.38
C HIS A 557 19.17 -20.98 -20.26
N ALA A 558 19.17 -21.18 -21.58
CA ALA A 558 19.63 -20.19 -22.55
C ALA A 558 18.43 -19.65 -23.35
N ASP A 559 17.54 -18.98 -22.62
CA ASP A 559 16.18 -18.63 -23.10
C ASP A 559 16.14 -17.28 -23.84
N TRP A 560 17.07 -16.37 -23.56
CA TRP A 560 17.10 -15.01 -24.11
C TRP A 560 18.52 -14.54 -24.49
N HIS A 561 18.60 -13.32 -25.02
CA HIS A 561 19.85 -12.58 -25.19
C HIS A 561 19.59 -11.09 -25.01
N HIS A 562 20.10 -10.52 -23.92
CA HIS A 562 19.83 -9.18 -23.42
C HIS A 562 21.15 -8.44 -23.12
N ALA A 563 22.02 -8.34 -24.13
CA ALA A 563 23.31 -7.65 -24.02
C ALA A 563 23.18 -6.19 -23.56
N GLY A 564 24.09 -5.78 -22.67
CA GLY A 564 24.17 -4.41 -22.15
C GLY A 564 23.05 -4.06 -21.18
N SER A 565 22.52 -5.05 -20.45
CA SER A 565 21.46 -4.85 -19.46
C SER A 565 21.99 -4.28 -18.14
N SER A 566 21.08 -3.76 -17.32
CA SER A 566 21.38 -3.27 -15.98
C SER A 566 21.98 -4.34 -15.07
N CYS A 567 22.69 -3.87 -14.03
CA CYS A 567 23.21 -4.69 -12.95
C CYS A 567 22.80 -4.00 -11.63
N PRO A 568 21.77 -4.47 -10.90
CA PRO A 568 20.98 -5.67 -11.18
C PRO A 568 19.94 -5.53 -12.31
N ILE A 569 19.52 -6.68 -12.84
CA ILE A 569 18.15 -6.92 -13.34
C ILE A 569 17.30 -7.31 -12.11
N LEU A 570 16.14 -6.68 -11.94
CA LEU A 570 15.24 -6.94 -10.81
C LEU A 570 14.18 -7.97 -11.18
N VAL A 571 13.71 -8.74 -10.19
CA VAL A 571 12.72 -9.80 -10.36
C VAL A 571 11.57 -9.65 -9.36
N ARG A 572 10.34 -9.56 -9.87
CA ARG A 572 9.10 -9.36 -9.10
C ARG A 572 7.89 -9.83 -9.92
N ASP A 573 6.96 -10.57 -9.34
CA ASP A 573 5.58 -10.69 -9.85
C ASP A 573 4.88 -9.32 -9.76
N LEU A 574 4.78 -8.60 -10.89
CA LEU A 574 4.14 -7.27 -10.94
C LEU A 574 2.64 -7.36 -11.19
N ASN A 575 2.20 -8.26 -12.07
CA ASN A 575 0.81 -8.39 -12.49
C ASN A 575 -0.05 -9.25 -11.53
N LYS A 576 0.59 -9.96 -10.59
CA LYS A 576 0.02 -10.90 -9.61
C LYS A 576 -0.59 -12.16 -10.24
N ASP A 577 -0.01 -12.64 -11.33
CA ASP A 577 -0.42 -13.89 -12.00
C ASP A 577 0.26 -15.15 -11.44
N GLY A 578 1.23 -14.99 -10.53
CA GLY A 578 1.98 -16.09 -9.92
C GLY A 578 3.29 -16.45 -10.64
N ARG A 579 3.66 -15.73 -11.70
CA ARG A 579 4.97 -15.77 -12.35
C ARG A 579 5.77 -14.52 -12.04
N ASN A 580 7.10 -14.61 -12.06
CA ASN A 580 7.96 -13.49 -11.72
C ASN A 580 8.47 -12.77 -12.98
N ASP A 581 8.13 -11.49 -13.08
CA ASP A 581 8.59 -10.63 -14.16
C ASP A 581 10.03 -10.13 -13.94
N MET A 582 10.69 -9.73 -15.03
CA MET A 582 11.98 -9.02 -14.94
C MET A 582 11.83 -7.52 -15.22
N ILE A 583 12.66 -6.70 -14.58
CA ILE A 583 12.85 -5.28 -14.92
C ILE A 583 14.32 -5.05 -15.23
N LEU A 584 14.60 -4.53 -16.43
CA LEU A 584 15.95 -4.29 -16.92
C LEU A 584 16.10 -2.91 -17.57
N GLY A 585 17.20 -2.24 -17.26
CA GLY A 585 17.65 -1.02 -17.92
C GLY A 585 18.65 -1.33 -19.04
N ARG A 586 18.82 -0.44 -20.00
CA ARG A 586 19.95 -0.46 -20.94
C ARG A 586 21.11 0.31 -20.33
N GLY A 587 22.12 -0.40 -19.85
CA GLY A 587 23.28 0.17 -19.17
C GLY A 587 24.15 1.07 -20.07
N HIS A 588 24.05 0.90 -21.39
CA HIS A 588 24.85 1.62 -22.40
C HIS A 588 24.02 2.20 -23.56
N ASP A 589 22.69 2.30 -23.43
CA ASP A 589 21.82 2.88 -24.44
C ASP A 589 20.59 3.55 -23.77
N TYR A 590 19.61 3.99 -24.55
CA TYR A 590 18.29 4.41 -24.05
C TYR A 590 17.38 3.19 -23.83
N GLY A 591 16.58 3.25 -22.76
CA GLY A 591 15.52 2.27 -22.50
C GLY A 591 15.57 1.63 -21.11
N LEU A 592 14.39 1.52 -20.52
CA LEU A 592 14.05 0.82 -19.29
C LEU A 592 12.80 0.00 -19.59
N TYR A 593 12.81 -1.29 -19.24
CA TYR A 593 11.83 -2.27 -19.71
C TYR A 593 11.31 -3.16 -18.58
N TRP A 594 10.03 -3.50 -18.67
CA TRP A 594 9.40 -4.61 -17.96
C TRP A 594 9.27 -5.78 -18.92
N MET A 595 9.70 -6.96 -18.50
CA MET A 595 9.56 -8.23 -19.22
C MET A 595 8.52 -9.06 -18.49
N GLU A 596 7.29 -9.07 -19.01
CA GLU A 596 6.18 -9.88 -18.50
C GLU A 596 6.45 -11.36 -18.78
N GLN A 597 6.44 -12.21 -17.76
CA GLN A 597 6.60 -13.65 -17.91
C GLN A 597 5.29 -14.28 -18.39
N LEU A 598 5.30 -14.85 -19.58
CA LEU A 598 4.16 -15.56 -20.16
C LEU A 598 4.17 -17.04 -19.75
N GLU A 599 3.09 -17.75 -20.08
CA GLU A 599 3.06 -19.22 -20.02
C GLU A 599 4.28 -19.82 -20.75
N PRO A 600 4.99 -20.80 -20.14
CA PRO A 600 6.16 -21.40 -20.74
C PRO A 600 5.83 -22.16 -22.03
N ALA A 601 6.82 -22.31 -22.89
CA ALA A 601 6.72 -23.16 -24.08
C ALA A 601 6.54 -24.64 -23.71
N GLU A 602 6.03 -25.45 -24.67
CA GLU A 602 5.87 -26.91 -24.49
C GLU A 602 7.17 -27.65 -24.15
N ASP A 603 8.34 -27.06 -24.47
CA ASP A 603 9.67 -27.59 -24.11
C ASP A 603 10.17 -27.14 -22.72
N GLY A 604 9.35 -26.40 -21.97
CA GLY A 604 9.64 -25.89 -20.63
C GLY A 604 10.40 -24.56 -20.59
N LYS A 605 10.69 -23.94 -21.73
CA LYS A 605 11.38 -22.64 -21.77
C LYS A 605 10.48 -21.49 -21.35
N THR A 606 11.07 -20.51 -20.68
CA THR A 606 10.40 -19.25 -20.35
C THR A 606 10.02 -18.48 -21.61
N GLN A 607 8.88 -17.78 -21.57
CA GLN A 607 8.43 -16.86 -22.63
C GLN A 607 8.22 -15.47 -22.04
N TRP A 608 8.52 -14.43 -22.82
CA TRP A 608 8.57 -13.06 -22.32
C TRP A 608 7.92 -12.06 -23.28
N LYS A 609 7.18 -11.10 -22.71
CA LYS A 609 6.57 -9.97 -23.43
C LYS A 609 7.18 -8.67 -22.91
N GLN A 610 7.87 -7.95 -23.79
CA GLN A 610 8.56 -6.71 -23.44
C GLN A 610 7.62 -5.51 -23.48
N HIS A 611 7.63 -4.72 -22.41
CA HIS A 611 6.97 -3.42 -22.27
C HIS A 611 8.01 -2.33 -22.05
N LEU A 612 7.84 -1.18 -22.71
CA LEU A 612 8.67 -0.01 -22.48
C LEU A 612 8.18 0.75 -21.25
N ILE A 613 9.06 0.98 -20.28
CA ILE A 613 8.82 1.87 -19.13
C ILE A 613 9.23 3.30 -19.47
N ASP A 614 10.47 3.50 -19.94
CA ASP A 614 11.00 4.82 -20.29
C ASP A 614 12.20 4.72 -21.25
N ASP A 615 12.23 5.51 -22.32
CA ASP A 615 13.35 5.66 -23.27
C ASP A 615 13.90 7.10 -23.34
N SER A 616 13.44 8.00 -22.47
CA SER A 616 13.80 9.41 -22.51
C SER A 616 15.12 9.76 -21.81
N PHE A 617 15.76 8.79 -21.17
CA PHE A 617 17.11 8.90 -20.61
C PHE A 617 17.96 7.66 -20.98
N SER A 618 19.28 7.84 -21.01
CA SER A 618 20.25 6.81 -21.40
C SER A 618 21.10 6.32 -20.23
N GLN A 619 21.66 5.12 -20.37
CA GLN A 619 22.52 4.44 -19.39
C GLN A 619 21.81 4.17 -18.05
N SER A 620 20.64 3.53 -18.10
CA SER A 620 19.98 2.96 -16.92
C SER A 620 20.73 1.68 -16.52
N HIS A 621 21.81 1.85 -15.77
CA HIS A 621 22.75 0.76 -15.44
C HIS A 621 22.48 0.16 -14.06
N ALA A 622 22.32 1.00 -13.02
CA ALA A 622 21.92 0.55 -11.69
C ALA A 622 20.40 0.69 -11.51
N LEU A 623 19.74 -0.39 -11.09
CA LEU A 623 18.34 -0.42 -10.66
C LEU A 623 18.28 -0.72 -9.16
N HIS A 624 17.29 -0.15 -8.47
CA HIS A 624 17.01 -0.38 -7.06
C HIS A 624 15.49 -0.41 -6.83
N TRP A 625 15.05 -1.04 -5.73
CA TRP A 625 13.62 -1.21 -5.44
C TRP A 625 13.39 -0.93 -3.95
N VAL A 626 12.65 0.12 -3.63
CA VAL A 626 12.55 0.68 -2.27
C VAL A 626 11.27 1.49 -2.08
N ASP A 627 10.63 1.40 -0.92
CA ASP A 627 9.49 2.26 -0.53
C ASP A 627 9.97 3.70 -0.27
N VAL A 628 9.78 4.58 -1.25
CA VAL A 628 10.28 5.96 -1.20
C VAL A 628 9.33 6.88 -0.43
N ASP A 629 8.02 6.65 -0.51
CA ASP A 629 7.03 7.53 0.14
C ASP A 629 6.49 7.05 1.50
N ALA A 630 6.97 5.88 1.94
CA ALA A 630 6.63 5.20 3.18
C ALA A 630 5.14 4.79 3.27
N ASP A 631 4.56 4.34 2.15
CA ASP A 631 3.17 3.84 2.10
C ASP A 631 3.01 2.31 2.13
N GLY A 632 4.13 1.57 2.21
CA GLY A 632 4.18 0.11 2.24
C GLY A 632 4.23 -0.54 0.87
N GLN A 633 4.45 0.22 -0.20
CA GLN A 633 4.70 -0.27 -1.55
C GLN A 633 6.05 0.24 -2.03
N GLU A 634 6.89 -0.67 -2.52
CA GLU A 634 8.21 -0.33 -3.04
C GLU A 634 8.12 0.22 -4.48
N GLU A 635 8.95 1.21 -4.79
CA GLU A 635 9.11 1.82 -6.10
C GLU A 635 10.46 1.50 -6.76
N LEU A 636 10.50 1.55 -8.09
CA LEU A 636 11.72 1.43 -8.89
C LEU A 636 12.54 2.71 -8.81
N VAL A 637 13.75 2.67 -8.29
CA VAL A 637 14.70 3.78 -8.34
C VAL A 637 15.81 3.48 -9.35
N THR A 638 16.05 4.39 -10.28
CA THR A 638 17.17 4.32 -11.23
C THR A 638 17.55 5.72 -11.72
N GLY A 639 18.69 5.84 -12.39
CA GLY A 639 19.12 7.10 -13.00
C GLY A 639 20.14 6.87 -14.09
N LYS A 640 20.64 7.98 -14.63
CA LYS A 640 21.70 7.97 -15.63
C LYS A 640 23.05 7.60 -14.99
N ARG A 641 23.68 6.51 -15.43
CA ARG A 641 25.13 6.31 -15.25
C ARG A 641 25.87 7.34 -16.10
N VAL A 642 26.60 8.26 -15.46
CA VAL A 642 27.16 9.42 -16.15
C VAL A 642 28.45 9.03 -16.89
N ARG A 643 28.43 9.09 -18.22
CA ARG A 643 29.57 8.79 -19.10
C ARG A 643 30.19 7.41 -18.80
N ALA A 644 29.38 6.34 -18.87
CA ALA A 644 29.81 4.96 -18.55
C ALA A 644 31.12 4.62 -19.29
N HIS A 645 31.12 4.38 -20.61
CA HIS A 645 32.36 4.19 -21.40
C HIS A 645 33.09 5.50 -21.74
N SER A 646 33.40 6.32 -20.73
CA SER A 646 34.14 7.59 -20.85
C SER A 646 33.59 8.59 -21.90
N GLY A 647 32.29 8.51 -22.22
CA GLY A 647 31.65 9.34 -23.24
C GLY A 647 31.41 8.67 -24.60
N GLY A 648 31.68 7.37 -24.75
CA GLY A 648 31.47 6.64 -26.00
C GLY A 648 30.02 6.19 -26.27
N ASP A 649 29.21 6.06 -25.22
CA ASP A 649 27.86 5.50 -25.31
C ASP A 649 26.81 6.52 -25.82
N PRO A 650 25.72 6.06 -26.46
CA PRO A 650 24.52 6.86 -26.72
C PRO A 650 24.11 7.70 -25.50
N GLY A 651 23.90 8.99 -25.74
CA GLY A 651 23.50 9.93 -24.70
C GLY A 651 24.50 10.16 -23.56
N ALA A 652 25.76 9.73 -23.67
CA ALA A 652 26.74 9.89 -22.58
C ALA A 652 26.95 11.34 -22.08
N SER A 653 26.60 12.34 -22.87
CA SER A 653 26.64 13.77 -22.50
C SER A 653 25.30 14.35 -22.03
N ASP A 654 24.24 13.54 -21.93
CA ASP A 654 22.93 14.01 -21.43
C ASP A 654 23.03 14.41 -19.94
N VAL A 655 22.01 15.14 -19.47
CA VAL A 655 21.90 15.63 -18.10
C VAL A 655 21.97 14.47 -17.09
N ALA A 656 22.70 14.66 -15.98
CA ALA A 656 22.72 13.70 -14.87
C ALA A 656 21.40 13.76 -14.10
N GLU A 657 20.62 12.68 -14.12
CA GLU A 657 19.28 12.61 -13.54
C GLU A 657 19.05 11.30 -12.78
N MET A 658 18.17 11.37 -11.78
CA MET A 658 17.67 10.24 -10.98
C MET A 658 16.14 10.27 -10.95
N PHE A 659 15.52 9.09 -11.00
CA PHE A 659 14.09 8.89 -11.11
C PHE A 659 13.61 7.80 -10.13
N CYS A 660 12.35 7.92 -9.73
CA CYS A 660 11.56 6.89 -9.05
C CYS A 660 10.39 6.53 -9.98
N TYR A 661 9.97 5.27 -10.05
CA TYR A 661 8.78 4.84 -10.80
C TYR A 661 7.89 3.97 -9.94
N ARG A 662 6.64 4.38 -9.78
CA ARG A 662 5.63 3.62 -9.05
C ARG A 662 4.83 2.73 -9.95
N TRP A 663 4.72 1.46 -9.58
CA TRP A 663 3.87 0.47 -10.23
C TRP A 663 2.40 0.62 -9.80
N TYR A 664 1.47 0.50 -10.74
CA TYR A 664 0.03 0.47 -10.49
C TYR A 664 -0.58 -0.83 -11.05
N PRO A 665 -0.76 -1.88 -10.23
CA PRO A 665 -1.20 -3.20 -10.69
C PRO A 665 -2.49 -3.19 -11.51
N GLN A 666 -3.47 -2.37 -11.13
CA GLN A 666 -4.77 -2.28 -11.83
C GLN A 666 -4.66 -1.63 -13.22
N ARG A 667 -3.55 -0.95 -13.49
CA ARG A 667 -3.26 -0.24 -14.73
C ARG A 667 -2.22 -0.96 -15.58
N GLU A 668 -1.52 -1.96 -15.02
CA GLU A 668 -0.34 -2.62 -15.61
C GLU A 668 0.72 -1.60 -16.10
N ASN A 669 0.96 -0.53 -15.33
CA ASN A 669 1.89 0.52 -15.75
C ASN A 669 2.70 1.16 -14.62
N PHE A 670 3.79 1.82 -15.05
CA PHE A 670 4.68 2.62 -14.21
C PHE A 670 4.39 4.13 -14.39
N VAL A 671 4.45 4.89 -13.30
CA VAL A 671 4.41 6.36 -13.31
C VAL A 671 5.72 6.91 -12.76
N ARG A 672 6.40 7.75 -13.55
CA ARG A 672 7.72 8.31 -13.22
C ARG A 672 7.64 9.59 -12.38
N TYR A 673 8.56 9.68 -11.43
CA TYR A 673 8.95 10.86 -10.67
C TYR A 673 10.45 11.15 -10.85
N THR A 674 10.85 12.41 -10.79
CA THR A 674 12.26 12.86 -10.83
C THR A 674 12.72 13.18 -9.41
N ILE A 675 13.76 12.50 -8.96
CA ILE A 675 14.44 12.71 -7.67
C ILE A 675 15.48 13.82 -7.81
N SER A 676 16.25 13.80 -8.91
CA SER A 676 17.31 14.76 -9.20
C SER A 676 17.36 15.03 -10.71
N SER A 677 17.60 16.28 -11.08
CA SER A 677 17.89 16.70 -12.44
C SER A 677 19.06 17.67 -12.43
N GLY A 678 20.05 17.44 -13.29
CA GLY A 678 21.22 18.32 -13.51
C GLY A 678 22.27 18.32 -12.40
N GLN A 679 22.20 17.41 -11.43
CA GLN A 679 23.10 17.39 -10.27
C GLN A 679 23.63 15.99 -9.97
N ALA A 680 22.78 15.12 -9.43
CA ALA A 680 23.10 13.71 -9.18
C ALA A 680 22.52 12.82 -10.28
N GLY A 681 23.37 11.98 -10.86
CA GLY A 681 22.99 10.73 -11.53
C GLY A 681 23.45 9.53 -10.68
N THR A 682 23.55 8.36 -11.29
CA THR A 682 24.06 7.14 -10.63
C THR A 682 25.41 6.71 -11.21
N GLY A 683 25.96 5.62 -10.68
CA GLY A 683 27.10 4.88 -11.20
C GLY A 683 26.72 3.41 -11.35
N LEU A 684 27.24 2.59 -10.43
CA LEU A 684 27.11 1.15 -10.37
C LEU A 684 26.27 0.64 -9.18
N GLN A 685 26.19 1.41 -8.09
CA GLN A 685 25.41 1.06 -6.91
C GLN A 685 24.48 2.21 -6.51
N ILE A 686 23.26 1.83 -6.11
CA ILE A 686 22.30 2.67 -5.39
C ILE A 686 22.10 1.98 -4.02
N ARG A 687 21.97 2.79 -2.98
CA ARG A 687 21.66 2.35 -1.61
C ARG A 687 20.58 3.24 -1.02
N ASP A 688 19.76 2.67 -0.16
CA ASP A 688 18.74 3.38 0.60
C ASP A 688 18.96 3.20 2.11
N GLY A 689 18.53 4.20 2.89
CA GLY A 689 18.52 4.11 4.34
C GLY A 689 18.03 5.40 4.99
N ASP A 690 17.60 5.32 6.25
CA ASP A 690 17.24 6.49 7.05
C ASP A 690 18.52 7.18 7.56
N MET A 691 19.15 7.97 6.68
CA MET A 691 20.46 8.60 6.91
C MET A 691 20.37 9.79 7.86
N ASN A 692 19.18 10.41 7.97
CA ASN A 692 18.94 11.56 8.84
C ASN A 692 18.16 11.23 10.14
N GLY A 693 17.55 10.03 10.24
CA GLY A 693 16.79 9.56 11.39
C GLY A 693 15.33 10.01 11.42
N ASP A 694 14.74 10.39 10.28
CA ASP A 694 13.35 10.84 10.17
C ASP A 694 12.35 9.76 9.72
N GLY A 695 12.82 8.56 9.38
CA GLY A 695 11.99 7.42 9.00
C GLY A 695 11.55 7.40 7.53
N LEU A 696 12.24 8.14 6.66
CA LEU A 696 12.18 7.97 5.20
C LEU A 696 13.39 7.20 4.68
N ALA A 697 13.22 6.58 3.51
CA ALA A 697 14.35 6.16 2.70
C ALA A 697 15.01 7.40 2.07
N ASP A 698 16.17 7.80 2.59
CA ASP A 698 17.14 8.63 1.88
C ASP A 698 17.93 7.74 0.90
N LEU A 699 18.48 8.32 -0.17
CA LEU A 699 19.25 7.56 -1.18
C LEU A 699 20.71 7.98 -1.20
N VAL A 700 21.61 7.01 -1.34
CA VAL A 700 23.05 7.22 -1.52
C VAL A 700 23.44 6.68 -2.90
N VAL A 701 24.11 7.52 -3.68
CA VAL A 701 24.59 7.20 -5.03
C VAL A 701 26.01 7.71 -5.24
N SER A 702 26.81 6.95 -5.98
CA SER A 702 28.15 7.37 -6.42
C SER A 702 28.30 7.16 -7.92
N GLY A 703 28.93 8.11 -8.60
CA GLY A 703 29.15 8.07 -10.03
C GLY A 703 29.97 9.27 -10.48
N LYS A 704 30.22 9.40 -11.80
CA LYS A 704 31.06 10.48 -12.36
C LYS A 704 30.44 11.90 -12.23
N SER A 705 29.21 12.02 -11.71
CA SER A 705 28.62 13.28 -11.21
C SER A 705 29.05 13.67 -9.79
N GLY A 706 29.65 12.74 -9.05
CA GLY A 706 29.96 12.82 -7.62
C GLY A 706 29.20 11.79 -6.78
N THR A 707 29.65 11.60 -5.54
CA THR A 707 28.92 10.88 -4.49
C THR A 707 27.94 11.83 -3.79
N PHE A 708 26.68 11.42 -3.66
CA PHE A 708 25.62 12.21 -3.03
C PHE A 708 24.87 11.40 -1.97
N VAL A 709 24.40 12.12 -0.94
CA VAL A 709 23.20 11.73 -0.19
C VAL A 709 22.03 12.58 -0.70
N LEU A 710 20.94 11.92 -1.08
CA LEU A 710 19.68 12.50 -1.51
C LEU A 710 18.69 12.33 -0.35
N PHE A 711 18.57 13.36 0.48
CA PHE A 711 17.67 13.35 1.64
C PHE A 711 16.23 13.50 1.19
N ASN A 712 15.39 12.56 1.57
CA ASN A 712 13.97 12.57 1.28
C ASN A 712 13.27 13.49 2.28
N GLU A 713 12.62 14.54 1.79
CA GLU A 713 11.91 15.52 2.63
C GLU A 713 10.41 15.18 2.78
N GLY A 714 9.96 14.06 2.18
CA GLY A 714 8.56 13.65 2.11
C GLY A 714 7.72 14.57 1.22
N SER A 715 6.39 14.48 1.39
CA SER A 715 5.45 15.37 0.72
C SER A 715 5.37 16.74 1.41
N THR A 716 5.16 17.79 0.61
CA THR A 716 5.30 19.19 1.07
C THR A 716 4.42 19.51 2.29
N PRO A 717 5.00 19.96 3.43
CA PRO A 717 4.21 20.37 4.59
C PRO A 717 3.17 21.45 4.26
N THR A 718 1.97 21.31 4.82
CA THR A 718 0.89 22.31 4.73
C THR A 718 1.40 23.68 5.23
N PRO A 719 0.88 24.84 4.75
CA PRO A 719 1.38 26.16 5.16
C PRO A 719 1.41 26.42 6.67
N ALA A 720 0.52 25.77 7.43
CA ALA A 720 0.52 25.77 8.89
C ALA A 720 1.88 25.34 9.51
N ALA A 721 2.68 24.56 8.78
CA ALA A 721 4.02 24.15 9.21
C ALA A 721 5.10 25.24 9.00
N GLN A 722 4.90 26.21 8.09
CA GLN A 722 5.88 27.30 7.89
C GLN A 722 5.87 28.33 9.02
N ASP A 723 4.72 28.55 9.65
CA ASP A 723 4.55 29.48 10.79
C ASP A 723 4.56 28.77 12.17
N SER A 724 4.88 27.47 12.22
CA SER A 724 4.87 26.70 13.48
C SER A 724 5.96 27.14 14.46
N PHE A 725 5.65 27.03 15.76
CA PHE A 725 6.61 27.25 16.85
C PHE A 725 7.77 26.22 16.82
N PHE A 726 7.44 24.99 16.41
CA PHE A 726 8.38 23.88 16.24
C PHE A 726 8.84 23.76 14.79
N LYS A 727 10.00 23.15 14.60
CA LYS A 727 10.65 22.91 13.30
C LYS A 727 11.12 21.45 13.21
N ASN A 728 11.35 20.95 12.00
CA ASN A 728 11.96 19.64 11.82
C ASN A 728 13.34 19.57 12.52
N GLY A 729 13.66 18.42 13.13
CA GLY A 729 14.88 18.19 13.90
C GLY A 729 14.96 18.91 15.25
N ASP A 730 13.88 19.52 15.74
CA ASP A 730 13.92 20.25 17.02
C ASP A 730 14.14 19.33 18.22
N ARG A 731 15.05 19.75 19.10
CA ARG A 731 15.29 19.10 20.39
C ARG A 731 14.65 19.92 21.53
N VAL A 732 13.56 19.38 22.04
CA VAL A 732 12.73 19.97 23.10
C VAL A 732 13.22 19.49 24.46
N VAL A 733 13.87 20.37 25.22
CA VAL A 733 14.37 20.06 26.57
C VAL A 733 13.38 20.59 27.63
N MET A 734 12.91 19.70 28.50
CA MET A 734 11.94 20.03 29.55
C MET A 734 12.63 20.08 30.91
N ILE A 735 12.58 21.22 31.61
CA ILE A 735 13.09 21.38 32.98
C ILE A 735 11.98 21.82 33.93
N GLY A 736 12.06 21.36 35.17
CA GLY A 736 11.08 21.71 36.19
C GLY A 736 11.13 20.79 37.39
N ASN A 737 10.16 21.01 38.27
CA ASN A 737 9.97 20.19 39.46
C ASN A 737 9.27 18.85 39.15
N GLY A 738 8.57 18.28 40.14
CA GLY A 738 7.85 17.01 40.01
C GLY A 738 6.73 16.99 38.95
N LEU A 739 6.22 18.15 38.52
CA LEU A 739 5.28 18.26 37.40
C LEU A 739 5.92 17.86 36.07
N ILE A 740 7.15 18.32 35.82
CA ILE A 740 7.88 17.99 34.60
C ILE A 740 8.46 16.58 34.68
N GLU A 741 9.09 16.21 35.81
CA GLU A 741 9.71 14.89 35.95
C GLU A 741 8.72 13.75 35.63
N ARG A 742 7.53 13.79 36.22
CA ARG A 742 6.64 12.61 36.24
C ARG A 742 6.03 12.29 34.87
N ASP A 743 5.96 13.23 33.94
CA ASP A 743 5.48 12.93 32.58
C ASP A 743 6.40 11.93 31.84
N GLN A 744 7.66 11.74 32.25
CA GLN A 744 8.51 10.66 31.70
C GLN A 744 7.87 9.25 31.81
N LYS A 745 6.94 9.06 32.77
CA LYS A 745 6.24 7.80 33.02
C LYS A 745 4.97 7.61 32.17
N TYR A 746 4.41 8.70 31.64
CA TYR A 746 3.13 8.71 30.96
C TYR A 746 3.25 9.13 29.48
N GLY A 747 4.22 10.01 29.19
CA GLY A 747 4.65 10.44 27.87
C GLY A 747 3.65 11.35 27.17
N ARG A 748 2.73 12.00 27.90
CA ARG A 748 1.52 12.59 27.30
C ARG A 748 1.81 13.88 26.53
N LEU A 749 2.65 14.78 27.05
CA LEU A 749 2.98 16.01 26.32
C LEU A 749 3.78 15.72 25.06
N GLU A 750 4.77 14.85 25.17
CA GLU A 750 5.56 14.38 24.03
C GLU A 750 4.67 13.70 22.98
N THR A 751 3.87 12.69 23.36
CA THR A 751 2.97 12.00 22.43
C THR A 751 2.05 12.99 21.71
N ARG A 752 1.43 13.92 22.44
CA ARG A 752 0.52 14.93 21.86
C ARG A 752 1.23 15.82 20.83
N LEU A 753 2.45 16.27 21.11
CA LEU A 753 3.21 17.12 20.18
C LEU A 753 3.74 16.33 18.97
N THR A 754 4.29 15.13 19.18
CA THR A 754 4.72 14.23 18.10
C THR A 754 3.57 13.85 17.18
N CYS A 755 2.39 13.52 17.73
CA CYS A 755 1.18 13.26 16.97
C CYS A 755 0.68 14.50 16.19
N ALA A 756 0.80 15.70 16.73
CA ALA A 756 0.36 16.93 16.08
C ALA A 756 1.26 17.39 14.92
N PHE A 757 2.54 16.96 14.93
CA PHE A 757 3.57 17.33 13.94
C PHE A 757 4.29 16.08 13.39
N PRO A 758 3.60 15.13 12.73
CA PRO A 758 4.24 13.90 12.21
C PRO A 758 5.36 14.19 11.19
N GLN A 759 5.27 15.33 10.49
CA GLN A 759 6.27 15.80 9.54
C GLN A 759 7.54 16.38 10.19
N PHE A 760 7.59 16.50 11.53
CA PHE A 760 8.76 16.99 12.25
C PHE A 760 9.37 15.89 13.14
N ASN A 761 10.66 15.65 12.98
CA ASN A 761 11.46 14.80 13.85
C ASN A 761 11.77 15.51 15.18
N LEU A 762 10.75 15.62 16.05
CA LEU A 762 10.85 16.27 17.37
C LEU A 762 11.42 15.30 18.42
N GLN A 763 12.56 15.66 19.02
CA GLN A 763 13.24 14.84 20.02
C GLN A 763 13.11 15.44 21.43
N PHE A 764 12.65 14.66 22.40
CA PHE A 764 12.31 15.16 23.74
C PHE A 764 13.31 14.73 24.84
N ARG A 765 13.73 15.67 25.68
CA ARG A 765 14.70 15.43 26.76
C ARG A 765 14.13 15.92 28.08
N ASN A 766 13.53 15.01 28.85
CA ASN A 766 12.98 15.33 30.17
C ASN A 766 14.09 15.34 31.24
N LEU A 767 14.40 16.56 31.73
CA LEU A 767 15.38 16.86 32.77
C LEU A 767 14.71 17.29 34.10
N GLY A 768 13.41 17.00 34.26
CA GLY A 768 12.66 17.32 35.47
C GLY A 768 13.18 16.60 36.72
N TRP A 769 12.99 17.20 37.89
CA TRP A 769 13.48 16.67 39.15
C TRP A 769 12.51 16.96 40.30
N VAL A 770 11.93 15.93 40.92
CA VAL A 770 11.06 16.08 42.10
C VAL A 770 11.79 16.81 43.23
N GLY A 771 11.15 17.87 43.76
CA GLY A 771 11.70 18.72 44.83
C GLY A 771 12.56 19.89 44.34
N ASP A 772 12.83 20.00 43.03
CA ASP A 772 13.69 21.05 42.48
C ASP A 772 13.02 22.44 42.45
N THR A 773 13.84 23.49 42.38
CA THR A 773 13.41 24.90 42.32
C THR A 773 14.20 25.66 41.26
N VAL A 774 13.81 26.91 40.96
CA VAL A 774 14.58 27.82 40.09
C VAL A 774 16.05 28.01 40.51
N PHE A 775 16.42 27.66 41.74
CA PHE A 775 17.80 27.75 42.25
C PHE A 775 18.59 26.43 42.17
N GLY A 776 17.97 25.32 41.77
CA GLY A 776 18.65 24.05 41.52
C GLY A 776 19.25 23.32 42.73
N GLN A 777 18.91 23.67 43.99
CA GLN A 777 19.63 23.13 45.16
C GLN A 777 19.54 21.59 45.25
N SER A 778 18.44 20.99 44.80
CA SER A 778 18.24 19.53 44.76
C SER A 778 19.22 18.79 43.85
N ARG A 779 20.00 19.51 43.02
CA ARG A 779 21.04 18.99 42.12
C ARG A 779 22.47 19.23 42.64
N ALA A 780 22.63 19.78 43.85
CA ALA A 780 23.93 20.03 44.44
C ALA A 780 24.65 18.72 44.83
N PRO A 781 25.96 18.55 44.53
CA PRO A 781 26.62 17.26 44.67
C PRO A 781 26.89 16.90 46.13
N GLY A 782 26.27 15.83 46.63
CA GLY A 782 26.56 15.24 47.94
C GLY A 782 27.74 14.27 47.88
N ARG A 783 28.67 14.37 48.85
CA ARG A 783 29.70 13.34 49.13
C ARG A 783 29.80 13.05 50.62
N THR A 784 30.33 11.86 50.91
CA THR A 784 30.59 11.29 52.24
C THR A 784 31.11 12.30 53.27
N GLY A 785 30.51 12.34 54.46
CA GLY A 785 30.96 13.18 55.58
C GLY A 785 30.05 14.33 55.99
N SER A 786 28.73 14.21 55.80
CA SER A 786 27.69 15.14 56.31
C SER A 786 27.63 16.56 55.71
N VAL A 787 28.26 16.81 54.56
CA VAL A 787 28.19 18.11 53.86
C VAL A 787 27.40 17.97 52.55
N PHE A 788 26.25 18.64 52.47
CA PHE A 788 25.54 18.87 51.20
C PHE A 788 26.26 19.95 50.38
N GLY A 789 26.24 19.82 49.05
CA GLY A 789 26.81 20.83 48.14
C GLY A 789 26.08 22.19 48.22
N THR A 790 26.70 23.25 47.68
CA THR A 790 26.11 24.59 47.72
C THR A 790 24.99 24.78 46.70
N ALA A 791 24.08 25.71 46.96
CA ALA A 791 23.01 26.08 46.02
C ALA A 791 23.55 26.46 44.63
N GLU A 792 24.66 27.20 44.57
CA GLU A 792 25.31 27.57 43.31
C GLU A 792 25.85 26.35 42.55
N GLN A 793 26.41 25.34 43.24
CA GLN A 793 26.82 24.09 42.59
C GLN A 793 25.62 23.32 42.01
N GLY A 794 24.47 23.37 42.68
CA GLY A 794 23.21 22.83 42.17
C GLY A 794 22.72 23.57 40.92
N PHE A 795 22.73 24.90 40.94
CA PHE A 795 22.36 25.74 39.79
C PHE A 795 23.28 25.50 38.58
N GLN A 796 24.61 25.45 38.78
CA GLN A 796 25.54 25.15 37.69
C GLN A 796 25.37 23.71 37.16
N ASN A 797 24.97 22.75 37.99
CA ASN A 797 24.60 21.40 37.54
C ASN A 797 23.32 21.39 36.69
N LEU A 798 22.30 22.18 37.03
CA LEU A 798 21.11 22.37 36.19
C LEU A 798 21.51 22.91 34.81
N LEU A 799 22.27 24.00 34.76
CA LEU A 799 22.70 24.61 33.49
C LEU A 799 23.56 23.67 32.64
N ARG A 800 24.47 22.90 33.27
CA ARG A 800 25.27 21.87 32.60
C ARG A 800 24.40 20.79 31.98
N GLN A 801 23.46 20.21 32.74
CA GLN A 801 22.56 19.17 32.23
C GLN A 801 21.72 19.66 31.04
N VAL A 802 21.26 20.92 31.06
CA VAL A 802 20.56 21.53 29.92
C VAL A 802 21.49 21.73 28.72
N ARG A 803 22.71 22.24 28.91
CA ARG A 803 23.71 22.40 27.83
C ARG A 803 24.06 21.05 27.19
N ASP A 804 24.32 20.03 28.00
CA ASP A 804 24.65 18.67 27.56
C ASP A 804 23.50 18.03 26.74
N ALA A 805 22.25 18.40 27.03
CA ALA A 805 21.08 17.95 26.26
C ALA A 805 20.91 18.62 24.89
N LYS A 806 21.61 19.74 24.61
CA LYS A 806 21.59 20.50 23.34
C LYS A 806 20.18 20.98 22.90
N PRO A 807 19.49 21.84 23.66
CA PRO A 807 18.17 22.35 23.32
C PRO A 807 18.17 23.22 22.05
N SER A 808 17.17 23.02 21.19
CA SER A 808 16.71 24.04 20.24
C SER A 808 15.41 24.71 20.70
N VAL A 809 14.66 24.07 21.61
CA VAL A 809 13.46 24.56 22.30
C VAL A 809 13.54 24.18 23.79
N LEU A 810 13.06 25.05 24.68
CA LEU A 810 13.00 24.82 26.12
C LEU A 810 11.56 24.92 26.66
N ILE A 811 11.19 24.01 27.56
CA ILE A 811 9.95 24.08 28.35
C ILE A 811 10.32 24.12 29.84
N VAL A 812 9.83 25.11 30.57
CA VAL A 812 10.26 25.46 31.93
C VAL A 812 9.07 25.48 32.89
N GLY A 813 9.02 24.57 33.88
CA GLY A 813 7.92 24.45 34.84
C GLY A 813 8.35 24.47 36.31
N TYR A 814 8.28 25.64 36.95
CA TYR A 814 8.64 25.87 38.36
C TYR A 814 7.55 26.68 39.10
N GLY A 815 7.81 27.11 40.34
CA GLY A 815 6.93 27.95 41.14
C GLY A 815 6.08 27.20 42.16
N PHE A 816 5.78 25.92 41.93
CA PHE A 816 4.96 25.12 42.86
C PHE A 816 5.65 24.92 44.21
N ASN A 817 6.92 24.48 44.21
CA ASN A 817 7.69 24.23 45.43
C ASN A 817 8.00 25.55 46.14
N GLU A 818 8.28 26.60 45.37
CA GLU A 818 8.61 27.92 45.86
C GLU A 818 7.40 28.62 46.51
N SER A 819 6.17 28.34 46.05
CA SER A 819 4.93 28.86 46.64
C SER A 819 4.70 28.46 48.11
N PHE A 820 5.42 27.45 48.62
CA PHE A 820 5.37 27.06 50.04
C PHE A 820 5.93 28.13 50.98
N ALA A 821 6.72 29.08 50.47
CA ALA A 821 7.19 30.25 51.21
C ALA A 821 6.13 31.38 51.32
N GLY A 822 4.97 31.24 50.66
CA GLY A 822 3.92 32.27 50.65
C GLY A 822 4.38 33.59 49.99
N PRO A 823 3.70 34.71 50.27
CA PRO A 823 4.04 36.00 49.68
C PRO A 823 5.49 36.45 49.94
N ASP A 824 6.06 36.12 51.10
CA ASP A 824 7.41 36.52 51.51
C ASP A 824 8.51 35.95 50.58
N GLY A 825 8.24 34.82 49.90
CA GLY A 825 9.17 34.21 48.95
C GLY A 825 9.14 34.81 47.54
N LEU A 826 8.17 35.68 47.21
CA LEU A 826 7.97 36.17 45.84
C LEU A 826 9.18 36.91 45.26
N ALA A 827 9.80 37.80 46.04
CA ALA A 827 10.96 38.58 45.58
C ALA A 827 12.20 37.71 45.31
N ALA A 828 12.42 36.68 46.15
CA ALA A 828 13.47 35.69 45.92
C ALA A 828 13.17 34.86 44.66
N PHE A 829 11.91 34.43 44.50
CA PHE A 829 11.47 33.67 43.32
C PHE A 829 11.61 34.47 42.02
N GLU A 830 11.19 35.74 41.98
CA GLU A 830 11.40 36.61 40.80
C GLU A 830 12.90 36.68 40.45
N THR A 831 13.76 36.90 41.45
CA THR A 831 15.22 36.94 41.25
C THR A 831 15.75 35.62 40.66
N GLY A 832 15.29 34.49 41.20
CA GLY A 832 15.68 33.15 40.75
C GLY A 832 15.22 32.81 39.33
N ILE A 833 13.95 33.05 38.99
CA ILE A 833 13.42 32.72 37.66
C ILE A 833 14.03 33.62 36.57
N ASN A 834 14.23 34.91 36.83
CA ASN A 834 14.86 35.81 35.85
C ASN A 834 16.34 35.47 35.64
N ARG A 835 17.06 35.05 36.70
CA ARG A 835 18.42 34.51 36.57
C ARG A 835 18.44 33.26 35.68
N LEU A 836 17.52 32.31 35.93
CA LEU A 836 17.42 31.07 35.16
C LEU A 836 17.08 31.34 33.68
N LEU A 837 16.04 32.14 33.40
CA LEU A 837 15.64 32.48 32.03
C LEU A 837 16.70 33.31 31.29
N GLY A 838 17.49 34.13 32.01
CA GLY A 838 18.64 34.84 31.45
C GLY A 838 19.71 33.88 30.93
N GLU A 839 20.15 32.94 31.76
CA GLU A 839 21.15 31.91 31.38
C GLU A 839 20.65 31.01 30.23
N LEU A 840 19.37 30.61 30.26
CA LEU A 840 18.79 29.74 29.25
C LEU A 840 18.63 30.39 27.87
N LYS A 841 18.41 31.71 27.82
CA LYS A 841 18.28 32.48 26.56
C LYS A 841 19.55 32.46 25.71
N HIS A 842 20.70 32.19 26.31
CA HIS A 842 21.97 31.99 25.58
C HIS A 842 22.04 30.64 24.84
N LEU A 843 21.13 29.70 25.12
CA LEU A 843 21.07 28.39 24.45
C LEU A 843 20.01 28.37 23.34
N THR A 844 18.83 28.94 23.61
CA THR A 844 17.78 29.15 22.60
C THR A 844 16.86 30.31 22.99
N THR A 845 16.32 31.01 22.01
CA THR A 845 15.29 32.03 22.19
C THR A 845 13.87 31.46 22.27
N ARG A 846 13.65 30.20 21.86
CA ARG A 846 12.34 29.54 21.92
C ARG A 846 12.14 28.85 23.26
N ILE A 847 11.66 29.63 24.22
CA ILE A 847 11.40 29.20 25.61
C ILE A 847 9.89 29.27 25.88
N VAL A 848 9.33 28.18 26.40
CA VAL A 848 7.96 28.10 26.93
C VAL A 848 8.03 28.04 28.45
N VAL A 849 7.27 28.87 29.15
CA VAL A 849 7.19 28.93 30.62
C VAL A 849 5.80 28.49 31.06
N LEU A 850 5.74 27.41 31.84
CA LEU A 850 4.49 26.85 32.37
C LEU A 850 4.28 27.32 33.81
N SER A 851 3.05 27.75 34.14
CA SER A 851 2.66 27.93 35.54
C SER A 851 2.49 26.59 36.25
N PRO A 852 2.48 26.56 37.59
CA PRO A 852 1.89 25.44 38.33
C PRO A 852 0.39 25.29 38.01
N HIS A 853 -0.15 24.09 38.24
CA HIS A 853 -1.59 23.87 38.34
C HIS A 853 -2.08 24.17 39.77
N LEU A 854 -3.38 24.44 39.92
CA LEU A 854 -4.01 24.55 41.23
C LEU A 854 -4.35 23.16 41.79
N PRO A 855 -4.21 22.94 43.12
CA PRO A 855 -4.75 21.75 43.76
C PRO A 855 -6.29 21.80 43.69
N PRO A 856 -6.98 20.68 43.39
CA PRO A 856 -8.43 20.68 43.19
C PRO A 856 -9.20 21.14 44.43
N ASP A 857 -8.90 20.54 45.58
CA ASP A 857 -9.32 21.05 46.87
C ASP A 857 -8.43 22.22 47.31
N ASN A 858 -9.03 23.39 47.58
CA ASN A 858 -8.34 24.51 48.24
C ASN A 858 -8.03 24.24 49.74
N ALA A 859 -8.02 22.97 50.17
CA ALA A 859 -7.91 22.49 51.55
C ALA A 859 -6.59 22.83 52.28
N ARG A 860 -5.71 23.65 51.68
CA ARG A 860 -4.51 24.21 52.32
C ARG A 860 -4.39 25.74 52.18
N GLY A 861 -5.35 26.42 51.55
CA GLY A 861 -5.34 27.88 51.37
C GLY A 861 -4.20 28.42 50.51
N ARG A 862 -3.71 27.64 49.54
CA ARG A 862 -2.49 27.96 48.75
C ARG A 862 -2.77 28.42 47.33
N ALA A 863 -4.01 28.39 46.87
CA ALA A 863 -4.34 28.77 45.49
C ALA A 863 -3.89 30.22 45.18
N ASP A 864 -4.02 31.13 46.15
CA ASP A 864 -3.63 32.54 45.96
C ASP A 864 -2.12 32.74 45.91
N ALA A 865 -1.35 32.00 46.72
CA ALA A 865 0.11 31.98 46.60
C ALA A 865 0.54 31.43 45.23
N ILE A 866 -0.05 30.31 44.78
CA ILE A 866 0.25 29.74 43.46
C ILE A 866 -0.08 30.74 42.33
N ARG A 867 -1.21 31.47 42.40
CA ARG A 867 -1.57 32.53 41.46
C ARG A 867 -0.55 33.67 41.43
N GLN A 868 -0.04 34.10 42.59
CA GLN A 868 1.00 35.14 42.67
C GLN A 868 2.31 34.69 42.01
N TYR A 869 2.75 33.46 42.26
CA TYR A 869 3.97 32.91 41.62
C TYR A 869 3.78 32.69 40.11
N ALA A 870 2.58 32.28 39.68
CA ALA A 870 2.22 32.20 38.26
C ALA A 870 2.27 33.58 37.56
N HIS A 871 1.82 34.64 38.23
CA HIS A 871 1.94 36.01 37.70
C HIS A 871 3.41 36.45 37.54
N VAL A 872 4.29 36.11 38.50
CA VAL A 872 5.74 36.35 38.38
C VAL A 872 6.35 35.56 37.22
N LEU A 873 5.92 34.31 37.00
CA LEU A 873 6.33 33.50 35.85
C LEU A 873 5.93 34.13 34.51
N GLN A 874 4.70 34.67 34.41
CA GLN A 874 4.23 35.39 33.23
C GLN A 874 5.11 36.61 32.93
N GLN A 875 5.26 37.52 33.91
CA GLN A 875 6.09 38.72 33.75
C GLN A 875 7.55 38.40 33.38
N SER A 876 8.09 37.31 33.93
CA SER A 876 9.47 36.89 33.65
C SER A 876 9.61 36.24 32.27
N ALA A 877 8.59 35.50 31.79
CA ALA A 877 8.55 35.01 30.42
C ALA A 877 8.52 36.18 29.43
N ASP A 878 7.62 37.14 29.63
CA ASP A 878 7.48 38.34 28.79
C ASP A 878 8.80 39.15 28.75
N ARG A 879 9.41 39.40 29.92
CA ARG A 879 10.71 40.11 30.05
C ARG A 879 11.84 39.44 29.27
N HIS A 880 11.85 38.10 29.21
CA HIS A 880 12.87 37.34 28.49
C HIS A 880 12.48 37.01 27.04
N GLY A 881 11.26 37.28 26.60
CA GLY A 881 10.75 36.98 25.26
C GLY A 881 10.35 35.52 25.05
N GLY A 882 9.98 34.81 26.13
CA GLY A 882 9.43 33.46 26.09
C GLY A 882 7.90 33.46 26.08
N LYS A 883 7.29 32.33 25.68
CA LYS A 883 5.83 32.13 25.65
C LYS A 883 5.34 31.61 27.00
N TYR A 884 4.48 32.37 27.69
CA TYR A 884 3.85 31.91 28.93
C TYR A 884 2.59 31.07 28.65
N ILE A 885 2.42 29.96 29.38
CA ILE A 885 1.21 29.13 29.37
C ILE A 885 0.74 28.92 30.81
N SER A 886 -0.51 29.31 31.07
CA SER A 886 -1.18 29.09 32.36
C SER A 886 -1.76 27.67 32.44
N LEU A 887 -1.44 26.97 33.53
CA LEU A 887 -2.07 25.73 33.96
C LEU A 887 -3.00 25.95 35.18
N LEU A 888 -3.28 27.20 35.57
CA LEU A 888 -4.11 27.52 36.74
C LEU A 888 -5.55 27.00 36.61
N GLU A 889 -6.10 27.02 35.40
CA GLU A 889 -7.47 26.56 35.08
C GLU A 889 -7.56 25.05 34.77
N LEU A 890 -6.44 24.32 34.94
CA LEU A 890 -6.38 22.88 34.69
C LEU A 890 -7.27 22.15 35.71
N SER A 891 -8.45 21.72 35.25
CA SER A 891 -9.53 21.18 36.07
C SER A 891 -10.25 20.03 35.36
N THR A 892 -10.88 19.15 36.14
CA THR A 892 -11.82 18.13 35.64
C THR A 892 -12.98 17.97 36.62
N SER A 893 -13.98 17.16 36.29
CA SER A 893 -15.12 16.87 37.16
C SER A 893 -14.86 15.77 38.20
N ASP A 894 -13.65 15.20 38.27
CA ASP A 894 -13.31 14.08 39.15
C ASP A 894 -11.84 14.20 39.63
N ASP A 895 -11.68 14.67 40.86
CA ASP A 895 -10.38 15.05 41.42
C ASP A 895 -9.46 13.86 41.72
N ASP A 896 -10.04 12.70 42.07
CA ASP A 896 -9.31 11.45 42.32
C ASP A 896 -8.80 10.84 41.00
N LEU A 897 -9.58 10.96 39.92
CA LEU A 897 -9.11 10.60 38.58
C LEU A 897 -8.06 11.56 38.04
N PHE A 898 -8.00 12.81 38.51
CA PHE A 898 -7.11 13.85 38.01
C PHE A 898 -5.76 13.93 38.74
N SER A 899 -5.74 13.84 40.07
CA SER A 899 -4.51 13.98 40.86
C SER A 899 -4.48 13.10 42.11
N ARG A 900 -3.34 12.44 42.35
CA ARG A 900 -3.07 11.79 43.64
C ARG A 900 -2.66 12.84 44.66
N PHE A 901 -3.29 12.82 45.83
CA PHE A 901 -3.01 13.72 46.95
C PHE A 901 -3.07 15.22 46.56
N GLY A 902 -3.98 15.58 45.64
CA GLY A 902 -4.26 16.96 45.22
C GLY A 902 -3.11 17.72 44.54
N THR A 903 -2.01 17.04 44.16
CA THR A 903 -0.77 17.72 43.70
C THR A 903 0.05 16.93 42.68
N ALA A 904 -0.22 15.63 42.54
CA ALA A 904 0.49 14.75 41.62
C ALA A 904 -0.45 14.22 40.55
N LEU A 905 -0.41 14.79 39.36
CA LEU A 905 -1.26 14.38 38.24
C LEU A 905 -1.17 12.86 37.97
N THR A 906 -2.34 12.27 37.69
CA THR A 906 -2.50 10.92 37.14
C THR A 906 -2.22 10.92 35.64
N ASP A 907 -2.30 9.77 34.98
CA ASP A 907 -2.24 9.71 33.50
C ASP A 907 -3.32 10.60 32.86
N SER A 908 -4.55 10.62 33.40
CA SER A 908 -5.62 11.50 32.94
C SER A 908 -5.31 12.99 33.18
N GLY A 909 -4.71 13.34 34.31
CA GLY A 909 -4.24 14.70 34.57
C GLY A 909 -3.15 15.15 33.59
N TYR A 910 -2.25 14.24 33.20
CA TYR A 910 -1.24 14.51 32.16
C TYR A 910 -1.82 14.60 30.75
N VAL A 911 -2.94 13.91 30.44
CA VAL A 911 -3.69 14.13 29.20
C VAL A 911 -4.20 15.57 29.11
N GLU A 912 -4.87 16.07 30.15
CA GLU A 912 -5.39 17.45 30.12
C GLU A 912 -4.26 18.50 30.12
N LEU A 913 -3.15 18.26 30.84
CA LEU A 913 -1.96 19.11 30.79
C LEU A 913 -1.38 19.15 29.37
N ALA A 914 -1.21 18.00 28.73
CA ALA A 914 -0.72 17.90 27.36
C ALA A 914 -1.62 18.67 26.39
N ASN A 915 -2.94 18.52 26.53
CA ASN A 915 -3.92 19.20 25.69
C ASN A 915 -3.91 20.73 25.91
N THR A 916 -3.81 21.21 27.15
CA THR A 916 -3.74 22.65 27.45
C THR A 916 -2.46 23.28 26.88
N VAL A 917 -1.30 22.64 27.11
CA VAL A 917 -0.02 23.14 26.58
C VAL A 917 -0.01 23.11 25.06
N ALA A 918 -0.42 22.00 24.44
CA ALA A 918 -0.39 21.85 23.00
C ALA A 918 -1.41 22.76 22.28
N THR A 919 -2.58 23.04 22.87
CA THR A 919 -3.53 24.02 22.32
C THR A 919 -2.91 25.42 22.21
N GLN A 920 -2.10 25.82 23.18
CA GLN A 920 -1.36 27.09 23.16
C GLN A 920 -0.11 27.06 22.26
N LEU A 921 0.17 25.94 21.60
CA LEU A 921 1.27 25.73 20.65
C LEU A 921 0.76 25.22 19.29
N ASP A 922 -0.50 25.52 18.96
CA ASP A 922 -1.17 25.21 17.68
C ASP A 922 -1.22 23.69 17.37
N ALA A 923 -1.12 22.88 18.43
CA ALA A 923 -1.07 21.42 18.47
C ALA A 923 -2.20 20.82 19.34
N GLY A 924 -3.27 21.58 19.57
CA GLY A 924 -4.38 21.19 20.43
C GLY A 924 -5.18 19.98 19.93
N PRO A 925 -6.15 19.48 20.74
CA PRO A 925 -7.01 18.37 20.36
C PRO A 925 -7.73 18.59 19.04
N ARG A 926 -7.75 17.55 18.21
CA ARG A 926 -8.33 17.56 16.86
C ARG A 926 -9.63 16.75 16.81
N LYS A 927 -10.42 17.03 15.78
CA LYS A 927 -11.68 16.32 15.50
C LYS A 927 -11.65 15.75 14.09
N VAL A 928 -11.84 14.45 14.00
CA VAL A 928 -12.19 13.74 12.76
C VAL A 928 -13.71 13.54 12.77
N THR A 929 -14.38 13.86 11.67
CA THR A 929 -15.77 13.46 11.44
C THR A 929 -15.78 12.51 10.27
N LEU A 930 -16.29 11.30 10.49
CA LEU A 930 -16.49 10.24 9.50
C LEU A 930 -17.99 10.15 9.21
N LYS A 931 -18.35 10.08 7.93
CA LYS A 931 -19.72 9.80 7.48
C LYS A 931 -19.68 8.66 6.49
N MET A 932 -20.54 7.67 6.66
CA MET A 932 -20.55 6.42 5.89
C MET A 932 -21.98 6.06 5.49
N SER A 933 -22.13 5.47 4.30
CA SER A 933 -23.40 5.03 3.72
C SER A 933 -23.13 4.06 2.56
N SER A 934 -24.15 3.32 2.11
CA SER A 934 -24.08 2.54 0.86
C SER A 934 -23.73 3.38 -0.39
N ALA A 935 -23.89 4.70 -0.34
CA ALA A 935 -23.47 5.62 -1.41
C ALA A 935 -22.00 6.10 -1.30
N GLY A 936 -21.25 5.62 -0.31
CA GLY A 936 -19.84 5.97 -0.07
C GLY A 936 -19.58 6.59 1.31
N ALA A 937 -18.31 6.93 1.54
CA ALA A 937 -17.81 7.48 2.81
C ALA A 937 -17.02 8.78 2.61
N GLU A 938 -17.15 9.73 3.55
CA GLU A 938 -16.38 10.97 3.59
C GLU A 938 -15.81 11.27 4.98
N ALA A 939 -14.67 11.97 5.01
CA ALA A 939 -14.01 12.41 6.23
C ALA A 939 -13.49 13.86 6.14
N THR A 940 -13.41 14.55 7.29
CA THR A 940 -13.11 16.00 7.35
C THR A 940 -11.64 16.39 7.42
N SER A 941 -10.78 15.48 7.87
CA SER A 941 -9.37 15.75 8.24
C SER A 941 -8.59 14.44 8.36
N ALA A 942 -8.99 13.47 7.53
CA ALA A 942 -8.60 12.08 7.52
C ALA A 942 -8.96 11.48 6.16
N ASP A 943 -8.34 10.38 5.80
CA ASP A 943 -8.72 9.57 4.64
C ASP A 943 -9.22 8.20 5.07
N ILE A 944 -10.25 7.74 4.35
CA ILE A 944 -10.85 6.43 4.54
C ILE A 944 -10.37 5.55 3.39
N HIS A 945 -9.55 4.56 3.70
CA HIS A 945 -9.08 3.54 2.76
C HIS A 945 -9.93 2.27 2.92
N ASN A 946 -9.96 1.41 1.89
CA ASN A 946 -10.54 0.07 1.96
C ASN A 946 -11.91 0.01 2.67
N TYR A 947 -12.81 0.91 2.29
CA TYR A 947 -14.18 0.97 2.81
C TYR A 947 -15.02 -0.13 2.16
N LEU A 948 -15.51 -1.05 2.99
CA LEU A 948 -16.38 -2.16 2.59
C LEU A 948 -17.73 -2.03 3.28
N TRP A 949 -18.74 -1.73 2.48
CA TRP A 949 -20.14 -1.74 2.90
C TRP A 949 -20.78 -3.06 2.47
N HIS A 950 -21.12 -3.90 3.44
CA HIS A 950 -21.77 -5.19 3.19
C HIS A 950 -23.28 -5.06 3.36
N GLU A 951 -24.00 -5.06 2.23
CA GLU A 951 -25.47 -5.11 2.18
C GLU A 951 -25.87 -6.48 1.63
N THR A 952 -26.25 -7.40 2.53
CA THR A 952 -26.56 -8.81 2.19
C THR A 952 -27.79 -9.28 2.93
N ASP A 953 -28.75 -9.86 2.21
CA ASP A 953 -29.92 -10.48 2.81
C ASP A 953 -29.52 -11.70 3.66
N ALA A 954 -29.99 -11.70 4.92
CA ALA A 954 -29.97 -12.79 5.90
C ALA A 954 -28.71 -13.04 6.77
N GLN A 955 -27.63 -12.25 6.69
CA GLN A 955 -26.61 -12.19 7.77
C GLN A 955 -26.14 -10.76 8.05
N VAL A 956 -25.86 -10.45 9.33
CA VAL A 956 -25.41 -9.12 9.74
C VAL A 956 -23.89 -9.04 9.63
N THR A 957 -23.43 -8.44 8.55
CA THR A 957 -22.01 -8.30 8.22
C THR A 957 -21.45 -6.97 8.76
N PRO A 958 -20.18 -6.90 9.18
CA PRO A 958 -19.56 -5.64 9.61
C PRO A 958 -19.52 -4.57 8.51
N VAL A 959 -19.41 -3.31 8.93
CA VAL A 959 -18.92 -2.23 8.06
C VAL A 959 -17.44 -2.04 8.35
N GLU A 960 -16.59 -2.36 7.39
CA GLU A 960 -15.13 -2.30 7.56
C GLU A 960 -14.54 -1.09 6.85
N PHE A 961 -13.55 -0.46 7.47
CA PHE A 961 -12.83 0.67 6.89
C PHE A 961 -11.44 0.82 7.50
N GLN A 962 -10.47 1.21 6.69
CA GLN A 962 -9.19 1.71 7.19
C GLN A 962 -9.23 3.22 7.34
N LEU A 963 -8.68 3.74 8.43
CA LEU A 963 -8.52 5.17 8.65
C LEU A 963 -7.03 5.55 8.60
N SER A 964 -6.70 6.59 7.84
CA SER A 964 -5.46 7.36 7.97
C SER A 964 -5.77 8.82 8.22
N THR A 965 -4.78 9.59 8.68
CA THR A 965 -4.95 10.99 9.11
C THR A 965 -3.68 11.78 8.80
N ASP A 966 -3.76 13.10 8.62
CA ASP A 966 -2.57 13.96 8.45
C ASP A 966 -1.77 14.15 9.77
N TYR A 967 -2.16 13.47 10.83
CA TYR A 967 -1.67 13.61 12.21
C TYR A 967 -2.03 12.39 13.06
N GLY A 968 -1.22 12.08 14.08
CA GLY A 968 -1.56 11.01 15.00
C GLY A 968 -2.79 11.36 15.83
N LEU A 969 -3.73 10.42 15.96
CA LEU A 969 -4.81 10.53 16.94
C LEU A 969 -4.27 10.16 18.33
N CYS A 970 -4.63 10.92 19.36
CA CYS A 970 -4.24 10.62 20.74
C CYS A 970 -5.23 11.15 21.78
N ALA A 971 -4.95 10.90 23.07
CA ALA A 971 -5.90 11.17 24.15
C ALA A 971 -6.25 12.67 24.25
N GLY A 972 -7.53 12.98 24.18
CA GLY A 972 -8.09 14.32 24.04
C GLY A 972 -8.82 14.56 22.72
N ASP A 973 -8.42 13.86 21.65
CA ASP A 973 -9.05 14.00 20.33
C ASP A 973 -10.47 13.44 20.29
N SER A 974 -11.19 13.70 19.21
CA SER A 974 -12.52 13.15 19.00
C SER A 974 -12.73 12.60 17.59
N VAL A 975 -13.38 11.44 17.51
CA VAL A 975 -13.82 10.81 16.26
C VAL A 975 -15.34 10.78 16.28
N SER A 976 -15.97 11.49 15.35
CA SER A 976 -17.42 11.59 15.22
C SER A 976 -17.89 10.72 14.06
N ILE A 977 -18.50 9.58 14.36
CA ILE A 977 -18.92 8.57 13.38
C ILE A 977 -20.42 8.72 13.10
N GLN A 978 -20.78 9.02 11.86
CA GLN A 978 -22.15 9.02 11.38
C GLN A 978 -22.31 7.92 10.32
N VAL A 979 -23.31 7.06 10.47
CA VAL A 979 -23.55 5.96 9.51
C VAL A 979 -25.04 5.89 9.16
N THR A 980 -25.35 5.84 7.88
CA THR A 980 -26.69 5.61 7.35
C THR A 980 -26.75 4.27 6.60
N GLY A 981 -27.94 3.69 6.45
CA GLY A 981 -28.12 2.37 5.81
C GLY A 981 -28.01 1.17 6.77
N LEU A 982 -27.54 1.34 8.00
CA LEU A 982 -27.51 0.26 8.99
C LEU A 982 -28.91 -0.30 9.30
N GLU A 983 -28.99 -1.60 9.57
CA GLU A 983 -30.18 -2.26 10.11
C GLU A 983 -30.56 -1.77 11.53
N ARG A 984 -31.78 -2.07 11.97
CA ARG A 984 -32.22 -1.76 13.33
C ARG A 984 -31.49 -2.65 14.35
N GLY A 985 -30.54 -2.08 15.08
CA GLY A 985 -29.85 -2.75 16.19
C GLY A 985 -28.99 -1.79 17.01
N HIS A 986 -28.27 -2.36 17.97
CA HIS A 986 -27.16 -1.72 18.67
C HIS A 986 -25.82 -2.09 18.02
N TYR A 987 -24.85 -1.19 18.05
CA TYR A 987 -23.57 -1.33 17.35
C TYR A 987 -22.37 -1.02 18.26
N MET A 988 -21.24 -1.63 17.95
CA MET A 988 -19.93 -1.39 18.55
C MET A 988 -18.88 -1.06 17.50
N LEU A 989 -17.81 -0.39 17.92
CA LEU A 989 -16.60 -0.16 17.13
C LEU A 989 -15.49 -1.11 17.60
N LEU A 990 -14.90 -1.83 16.66
CA LEU A 990 -13.67 -2.58 16.82
C LEU A 990 -12.52 -1.87 16.09
N SER A 991 -11.28 -2.05 16.57
CA SER A 991 -10.04 -1.60 15.93
C SER A 991 -9.05 -2.76 15.95
N GLU A 992 -8.55 -3.20 14.79
CA GLU A 992 -7.74 -4.43 14.64
C GLU A 992 -8.39 -5.66 15.33
N GLY A 993 -9.72 -5.76 15.30
CA GLY A 993 -10.50 -6.79 16.00
C GLY A 993 -10.75 -6.57 17.50
N GLU A 994 -10.04 -5.63 18.14
CA GLU A 994 -10.18 -5.32 19.56
C GLU A 994 -11.33 -4.33 19.84
N PHE A 995 -12.05 -4.51 20.96
CA PHE A 995 -13.19 -3.66 21.31
C PHE A 995 -12.77 -2.24 21.73
N VAL A 996 -13.32 -1.23 21.06
CA VAL A 996 -13.06 0.19 21.33
C VAL A 996 -14.16 0.80 22.20
N CYS A 997 -15.41 0.75 21.74
CA CYS A 997 -16.58 1.27 22.45
C CYS A 997 -17.91 0.83 21.83
N LEU A 998 -19.00 0.89 22.61
CA LEU A 998 -20.36 0.88 22.06
C LEU A 998 -20.65 2.20 21.36
N LEU A 999 -21.22 2.12 20.15
CA LEU A 999 -21.71 3.24 19.36
C LEU A 999 -23.18 3.55 19.66
N GLY A 1000 -23.92 2.59 20.22
CA GLY A 1000 -25.34 2.74 20.54
C GLY A 1000 -26.24 2.26 19.40
N SER A 1001 -27.47 2.77 19.32
CA SER A 1001 -28.45 2.31 18.34
C SER A 1001 -28.18 2.87 16.93
N GLN A 1002 -28.77 2.23 15.93
CA GLN A 1002 -28.78 2.72 14.55
C GLN A 1002 -29.27 4.17 14.43
N ASP A 1003 -30.29 4.58 15.19
CA ASP A 1003 -30.78 5.96 15.22
C ASP A 1003 -29.75 6.95 15.80
N ALA A 1004 -28.87 6.50 16.70
CA ALA A 1004 -27.78 7.32 17.22
C ALA A 1004 -26.68 7.46 16.16
N LEU A 1005 -26.27 6.36 15.51
CA LEU A 1005 -25.30 6.39 14.41
C LEU A 1005 -25.78 7.21 13.21
N LYS A 1006 -27.07 7.16 12.88
CA LYS A 1006 -27.69 8.00 11.84
C LYS A 1006 -27.60 9.50 12.14
N LYS A 1007 -27.59 9.89 13.42
CA LYS A 1007 -27.43 11.27 13.89
C LYS A 1007 -25.97 11.69 14.09
N GLY A 1008 -25.06 10.72 14.19
CA GLY A 1008 -23.65 10.93 14.49
C GLY A 1008 -23.33 10.72 15.98
N VAL A 1009 -22.34 9.86 16.25
CA VAL A 1009 -21.86 9.50 17.59
C VAL A 1009 -20.44 10.03 17.76
N SER A 1010 -20.22 10.90 18.75
CA SER A 1010 -18.90 11.49 19.01
C SER A 1010 -18.16 10.75 20.12
N ILE A 1011 -17.10 10.04 19.74
CA ILE A 1011 -16.18 9.33 20.65
C ILE A 1011 -15.07 10.31 21.04
N ARG A 1012 -14.94 10.65 22.34
CA ARG A 1012 -13.73 11.32 22.85
C ARG A 1012 -12.69 10.25 23.16
N LEU A 1013 -11.48 10.42 22.64
CA LEU A 1013 -10.35 9.52 22.92
C LEU A 1013 -9.85 9.80 24.34
N LEU A 1014 -10.05 8.85 25.23
CA LEU A 1014 -9.63 8.90 26.63
C LEU A 1014 -8.26 8.22 26.77
N ALA A 1015 -7.64 8.40 27.94
CA ALA A 1015 -6.34 7.81 28.28
C ALA A 1015 -6.24 6.29 28.03
N ARG A 1016 -7.38 5.56 28.09
CA ARG A 1016 -7.50 4.11 27.99
C ARG A 1016 -7.78 3.54 26.59
N ASN A 1017 -8.32 4.33 25.67
CA ASN A 1017 -8.73 3.88 24.32
C ASN A 1017 -8.09 4.69 23.19
N ALA A 1018 -7.42 5.81 23.46
CA ALA A 1018 -6.65 6.54 22.46
C ALA A 1018 -5.57 5.66 21.78
N ASP A 1019 -4.92 4.80 22.56
CA ASP A 1019 -3.87 3.90 22.08
C ASP A 1019 -4.42 2.82 21.11
N LEU A 1020 -5.76 2.65 20.99
CA LEU A 1020 -6.43 1.78 20.00
C LEU A 1020 -6.72 2.49 18.67
N PHE A 1021 -6.66 3.82 18.60
CA PHE A 1021 -6.86 4.60 17.36
C PHE A 1021 -5.55 4.97 16.65
N ALA A 1022 -4.41 4.84 17.33
CA ALA A 1022 -3.11 5.34 16.88
C ALA A 1022 -2.13 4.25 16.45
N GLY A 1023 -2.50 2.98 16.63
CA GLY A 1023 -1.53 1.91 16.86
C GLY A 1023 -0.82 2.12 18.22
N SER A 1024 -1.00 1.18 19.16
CA SER A 1024 -0.58 1.39 20.55
C SER A 1024 0.94 1.50 20.79
N SER A 1025 1.76 1.41 19.73
CA SER A 1025 3.22 1.38 19.74
C SER A 1025 3.87 2.73 20.07
N LEU A 1026 3.49 3.83 19.41
CA LEU A 1026 4.17 5.14 19.51
C LEU A 1026 4.40 5.58 20.96
N ARG A 1027 3.33 5.65 21.77
CA ARG A 1027 3.41 6.05 23.18
C ARG A 1027 4.20 5.07 24.05
N LYS A 1028 4.15 3.77 23.75
CA LYS A 1028 4.94 2.75 24.47
C LYS A 1028 6.44 2.96 24.20
N THR A 1029 6.82 3.22 22.95
CA THR A 1029 8.19 3.56 22.53
C THR A 1029 8.66 4.87 23.16
N ILE A 1030 7.82 5.92 23.15
CA ILE A 1030 8.08 7.20 23.86
C ILE A 1030 8.38 6.97 25.35
N ASN A 1031 7.57 6.18 26.05
CA ASN A 1031 7.75 5.87 27.47
C ASN A 1031 9.00 5.02 27.73
N ARG A 1032 9.33 4.09 26.81
CA ARG A 1032 10.57 3.31 26.86
C ARG A 1032 11.79 4.21 26.70
N LYS A 1033 11.79 5.08 25.69
CA LYS A 1033 12.82 6.11 25.43
C LYS A 1033 12.99 7.04 26.63
N ASN A 1034 11.90 7.54 27.21
CA ASN A 1034 11.93 8.44 28.36
C ASN A 1034 12.52 7.77 29.61
N ARG A 1035 12.20 6.49 29.86
CA ARG A 1035 12.82 5.72 30.94
C ARG A 1035 14.32 5.51 30.71
N LEU A 1036 14.73 5.17 29.48
CA LEU A 1036 16.15 4.97 29.13
C LEU A 1036 16.93 6.28 29.29
N TYR A 1037 16.42 7.38 28.77
CA TYR A 1037 17.03 8.71 28.91
C TYR A 1037 17.10 9.14 30.38
N PHE A 1038 16.03 8.95 31.16
CA PHE A 1038 16.06 9.23 32.60
C PHE A 1038 17.20 8.48 33.31
N HIS A 1039 17.45 7.22 32.95
CA HIS A 1039 18.58 6.45 33.48
C HIS A 1039 19.95 6.85 32.91
N SER A 1040 20.02 7.46 31.72
CA SER A 1040 21.28 7.92 31.13
C SER A 1040 21.84 9.18 31.80
N TRP A 1041 20.99 10.08 32.31
CA TRP A 1041 21.45 11.31 32.98
C TRP A 1041 21.26 11.33 34.50
N ARG A 1042 20.30 10.58 35.04
CA ARG A 1042 19.98 10.60 36.49
C ARG A 1042 20.51 9.36 37.22
N PRO A 1043 21.36 9.51 38.25
CA PRO A 1043 21.94 8.38 38.97
C PRO A 1043 20.91 7.51 39.70
N ARG A 1044 21.15 6.21 39.77
CA ARG A 1044 20.34 5.27 40.57
C ARG A 1044 20.62 5.46 42.07
N ASN A 1045 19.60 5.79 42.87
CA ASN A 1045 19.75 5.91 44.32
C ASN A 1045 20.21 4.60 44.99
N THR A 1046 19.74 3.45 44.50
CA THR A 1046 20.18 2.12 44.97
C THR A 1046 21.69 1.93 44.88
N ALA A 1047 22.33 2.33 43.79
CA ALA A 1047 23.78 2.23 43.61
C ALA A 1047 24.61 3.05 44.62
N PHE A 1048 24.02 4.04 45.31
CA PHE A 1048 24.66 4.73 46.43
C PHE A 1048 24.47 3.97 47.74
N ILE A 1049 23.28 3.37 47.93
CA ILE A 1049 22.93 2.55 49.11
C ILE A 1049 23.73 1.23 49.12
N THR A 1050 23.99 0.62 47.96
CA THR A 1050 24.79 -0.61 47.81
C THR A 1050 26.31 -0.36 47.76
N GLY A 1051 26.75 0.90 47.76
CA GLY A 1051 28.17 1.28 47.75
C GLY A 1051 28.85 1.29 46.37
N GLU A 1052 28.12 1.01 45.29
CA GLU A 1052 28.61 1.03 43.91
C GLU A 1052 29.07 2.43 43.43
N ARG A 1053 28.65 3.52 44.10
CA ARG A 1053 29.10 4.89 43.81
C ARG A 1053 29.38 5.73 45.05
N LYS A 1054 30.43 6.57 44.99
CA LYS A 1054 30.93 7.39 46.13
C LYS A 1054 30.18 8.72 46.34
N SER A 1055 29.23 9.08 45.49
CA SER A 1055 28.53 10.37 45.53
C SER A 1055 27.09 10.21 45.04
N GLU A 1056 26.14 10.81 45.75
CA GLU A 1056 24.70 10.67 45.47
C GLU A 1056 24.28 11.31 44.13
N GLN A 1057 25.05 12.27 43.61
CA GLN A 1057 24.73 13.00 42.37
C GLN A 1057 25.68 12.70 41.19
N GLN A 1058 26.61 11.75 41.35
CA GLN A 1058 27.43 11.29 40.22
C GLN A 1058 26.84 10.00 39.64
N PRO A 1059 26.66 9.92 38.30
CA PRO A 1059 26.43 8.66 37.61
C PRO A 1059 27.59 7.69 37.85
N SER A 1060 27.31 6.40 37.84
CA SER A 1060 28.31 5.33 37.77
C SER A 1060 29.18 5.51 36.53
N HIS A 1061 30.51 5.42 36.68
CA HIS A 1061 31.44 5.38 35.55
C HIS A 1061 31.32 4.04 34.82
N GLY A 1062 30.33 3.93 33.93
CA GLY A 1062 30.07 2.74 33.10
C GLY A 1062 28.66 2.70 32.51
N ASP A 1063 27.63 3.14 33.26
CA ASP A 1063 26.23 2.97 32.83
C ASP A 1063 25.80 3.95 31.73
N VAL A 1064 26.30 5.20 31.77
CA VAL A 1064 25.80 6.28 30.88
C VAL A 1064 26.01 5.98 29.38
N PRO A 1065 27.18 5.50 28.91
CA PRO A 1065 27.38 5.15 27.50
C PRO A 1065 26.46 4.03 27.01
N LEU A 1066 26.04 3.10 27.88
CA LEU A 1066 25.20 1.96 27.50
C LEU A 1066 23.76 2.36 27.15
N PHE A 1067 23.25 3.45 27.75
CA PHE A 1067 21.89 3.92 27.50
C PHE A 1067 21.76 4.82 26.26
N VAL A 1068 22.86 5.42 25.77
CA VAL A 1068 22.79 6.36 24.64
C VAL A 1068 22.35 5.67 23.33
N PRO A 1069 22.95 4.53 22.90
CA PRO A 1069 22.49 3.81 21.71
C PRO A 1069 21.02 3.39 21.83
N LEU A 1070 20.61 2.88 22.99
CA LEU A 1070 19.22 2.48 23.26
C LEU A 1070 18.23 3.66 23.22
N VAL A 1071 18.67 4.88 23.53
CA VAL A 1071 17.84 6.07 23.34
C VAL A 1071 17.73 6.40 21.84
N VAL A 1072 18.83 6.36 21.09
CA VAL A 1072 18.85 6.62 19.63
C VAL A 1072 17.98 5.60 18.87
N GLU A 1073 18.09 4.32 19.19
CA GLU A 1073 17.27 3.23 18.64
C GLU A 1073 15.77 3.51 18.82
N GLN A 1074 15.35 3.90 20.03
CA GLN A 1074 13.95 4.20 20.32
C GLN A 1074 13.48 5.52 19.67
N GLU A 1075 14.37 6.48 19.43
CA GLU A 1075 14.05 7.69 18.64
C GLU A 1075 13.85 7.36 17.15
N ARG A 1076 14.66 6.47 16.56
CA ARG A 1076 14.43 5.94 15.19
C ARG A 1076 13.08 5.22 15.10
N LEU A 1077 12.72 4.41 16.10
CA LEU A 1077 11.39 3.79 16.16
C LEU A 1077 10.27 4.84 16.30
N ILE A 1078 10.46 5.90 17.10
CA ILE A 1078 9.50 7.02 17.18
C ILE A 1078 9.41 7.76 15.83
N ALA A 1079 10.49 7.84 15.07
CA ALA A 1079 10.51 8.49 13.76
C ALA A 1079 9.65 7.77 12.71
N GLY A 1080 9.68 6.45 12.66
CA GLY A 1080 8.73 5.67 11.86
C GLY A 1080 7.29 5.74 12.42
N LEU A 1081 7.14 5.61 13.74
CA LEU A 1081 5.82 5.53 14.40
C LEU A 1081 5.08 6.86 14.56
N ARG A 1082 5.73 8.02 14.37
CA ARG A 1082 5.05 9.33 14.43
C ARG A 1082 4.15 9.56 13.21
N ARG A 1083 4.43 8.89 12.09
CA ARG A 1083 3.60 8.90 10.89
C ARG A 1083 2.29 8.14 11.15
N PRO A 1084 1.12 8.72 10.86
CA PRO A 1084 -0.16 8.05 11.07
C PRO A 1084 -0.25 6.80 10.21
N GLN A 1085 -0.38 5.65 10.87
CA GLN A 1085 -0.56 4.36 10.23
C GLN A 1085 -2.01 4.19 9.79
N ARG A 1086 -2.25 3.40 8.73
CA ARG A 1086 -3.60 2.91 8.42
C ARG A 1086 -4.03 1.95 9.53
N VAL A 1087 -5.16 2.23 10.17
CA VAL A 1087 -5.75 1.37 11.21
C VAL A 1087 -7.08 0.81 10.72
N ASN A 1088 -7.25 -0.51 10.79
CA ASN A 1088 -8.47 -1.21 10.44
C ASN A 1088 -9.53 -1.02 11.53
N PHE A 1089 -10.72 -0.57 11.15
CA PHE A 1089 -11.89 -0.48 12.01
C PHE A 1089 -13.05 -1.30 11.44
N ALA A 1090 -13.85 -1.89 12.34
CA ALA A 1090 -15.08 -2.56 11.99
C ALA A 1090 -16.23 -2.07 12.88
N ILE A 1091 -17.37 -1.72 12.27
CA ILE A 1091 -18.62 -1.42 12.98
C ILE A 1091 -19.48 -2.68 12.93
N VAL A 1092 -19.69 -3.30 14.09
CA VAL A 1092 -20.34 -4.60 14.22
C VAL A 1092 -21.63 -4.44 15.04
N ARG A 1093 -22.71 -5.13 14.64
CA ARG A 1093 -23.95 -5.18 15.42
C ARG A 1093 -23.76 -6.04 16.65
N VAL A 1094 -24.28 -5.59 17.79
CA VAL A 1094 -24.35 -6.37 19.01
C VAL A 1094 -25.60 -7.24 18.97
N ASN A 1095 -25.44 -8.56 19.14
CA ASN A 1095 -26.57 -9.46 19.35
C ASN A 1095 -27.13 -9.22 20.77
N GLU A 1096 -28.45 -9.10 20.88
CA GLU A 1096 -29.15 -9.00 22.17
C GLU A 1096 -29.42 -10.43 22.69
N GLU A 1097 -28.51 -10.96 23.51
CA GLU A 1097 -28.74 -12.07 24.45
C GLU A 1097 -28.86 -11.54 25.90
#